data_AF-A0A957BLA2-F1
#
_entry.id   AF-A0A957BLA2-F1
#
_cell.length_a   1.000
_cell.length_b   1.000
_cell.length_c   1.000
_cell.angle_alpha   90.00
_cell.angle_beta   90.00
_cell.angle_gamma   90.00
#
_symmetry.space_group_name_H-M   'P 1'
#
loop_
_entity.id
_entity.type
_entity.pdbx_description
1 polymer ?
#
loop_
_entity_poly.entity_id
_entity_poly.type
_entity_poly.pdbx_seq_one_letter_code
_entity_poly.pdbx_strand_id
1 'polypeptide(L)'
;MKKTGIIFSLFVVLLGVLQYSGNFALKAASETAVPLATTDAIPTGFGIITSRTMPDGRLATSNLGIFGPDSCTHMGDPYSPLDSIYAPGPYTYTYRIRIPADYGHDVVRIELFDPDSINSSLNTFTIFRSNTAVNNGLGLTASKTCGVDGGYALQIHPCLLNTDEVDIVTGAPNLDLDQINPNWFVRIDENRRPPVTPGGNCGSPATYSPEYNTQTLFALSYYAQETSDTTTKIPLVSYLGQTGDNLRDSGDHNTDMYWVSPGASVPFSNLDSPGNTVPATPGTIDSFEVDLTTDVPNIVSDAQTGDRYLYLDVRAVSGASENGYELWAGPPIYANSVPSEVNMRNLYVLNNPGSHDAAGVEITAVSTLLQNSNYTDPIGIPLAYITPDMAGQTITINMFDSDSGAEPPIVFYFDSIAFTPDSSNPLGYDPNLTDWAMPFAVAGQDDPDGVAEGVRCVPGSCQTQWVDPAYQITIPGDLSNCDWQNPTEEACTPFFGGRLMVLYDGGFSDTYAWQISINEANEPLDPTLGCAAFPITIHEEVRSVTAPGTGSYAYPDAADFTYPTTPPSYESFINHTENIPLLNANPGDVYRVYAGSGAGNFGWLVWNQGILANSATLANSLTWPGDATDHTDHGDVGNPAPITGWGGNYIPRGYIEPGDPTDQALHIDDWVTAYTGLVNTITVRDQLNAHIDLGRTLRLPIWSISQGSGSNGLYQKSGFATFRLVGYNLSTSWLLLEFMGFDTSCGQLSASLTAVSLTAPTLGEPNTSYPFTADVSPSFASTPITYTWQSTGHDTITNTGGISNTVSLSWDSLGSKSVV
;
A
#
# COMPACT_ATOMS: atom_id res chain seq x y z
N MET A 1 35.55 59.01 64.61
CA MET A 1 36.86 58.48 65.04
C MET A 1 37.17 57.22 64.22
N LYS A 2 38.37 57.17 63.62
CA LYS A 2 39.15 56.00 63.14
C LYS A 2 38.47 54.89 62.29
N LYS A 3 38.81 54.93 60.98
CA LYS A 3 39.59 53.94 60.19
C LYS A 3 39.05 52.51 59.85
N THR A 4 38.86 52.32 58.53
CA THR A 4 39.29 51.23 57.60
C THR A 4 38.63 49.85 57.58
N GLY A 5 38.28 49.39 56.36
CA GLY A 5 38.11 47.99 55.97
C GLY A 5 37.47 47.81 54.58
N ILE A 6 38.27 47.53 53.55
CA ILE A 6 37.90 47.22 52.16
C ILE A 6 37.49 45.73 52.06
N ILE A 7 36.53 45.35 51.20
CA ILE A 7 36.62 44.32 50.14
C ILE A 7 35.26 44.10 49.44
N PHE A 8 35.33 44.28 48.11
CA PHE A 8 34.53 43.84 46.97
C PHE A 8 33.10 43.28 47.10
N SER A 9 32.27 43.85 46.22
CA SER A 9 30.87 43.54 45.89
C SER A 9 30.61 42.08 45.55
N LEU A 10 29.63 41.50 46.25
CA LEU A 10 28.98 40.24 45.91
C LEU A 10 27.84 40.53 44.91
N PHE A 11 27.91 39.87 43.75
CA PHE A 11 26.89 39.88 42.71
C PHE A 11 25.58 39.27 43.26
N VAL A 12 24.52 40.06 43.32
CA VAL A 12 23.14 39.58 43.48
C VAL A 12 22.56 39.46 42.07
N VAL A 13 22.56 38.24 41.50
CA VAL A 13 21.72 37.93 40.33
C VAL A 13 20.41 37.40 40.88
N LEU A 14 19.39 38.24 40.73
CA LEU A 14 17.99 37.90 40.95
C LEU A 14 17.60 36.85 39.89
N LEU A 15 17.37 35.60 40.31
CA LEU A 15 16.73 34.58 39.48
C LEU A 15 15.29 35.00 39.19
N GLY A 16 15.07 35.56 38.00
CA GLY A 16 13.75 35.52 37.37
C GLY A 16 13.53 34.14 36.78
N VAL A 17 12.80 33.29 37.48
CA VAL A 17 12.25 32.05 36.91
C VAL A 17 11.15 32.47 35.94
N LEU A 18 11.49 32.59 34.65
CA LEU A 18 10.52 32.54 33.57
C LEU A 18 10.04 31.09 33.47
N GLN A 19 8.92 30.78 34.12
CA GLN A 19 8.18 29.56 33.80
C GLN A 19 7.59 29.74 32.40
N TYR A 20 8.26 29.16 31.40
CA TYR A 20 7.71 28.94 30.08
C TYR A 20 6.80 27.72 30.16
N SER A 21 5.56 27.90 30.61
CA SER A 21 4.50 26.91 30.41
C SER A 21 3.96 27.05 28.99
N GLY A 22 4.75 26.59 28.02
CA GLY A 22 4.23 26.31 26.69
C GLY A 22 3.40 25.03 26.79
N ASN A 23 2.08 25.15 26.82
CA ASN A 23 1.21 24.01 26.57
C ASN A 23 1.41 23.61 25.10
N PHE A 24 2.35 22.68 24.85
CA PHE A 24 2.35 21.91 23.62
C PHE A 24 1.21 20.92 23.74
N ALA A 25 0.02 21.32 23.28
CA ALA A 25 -1.03 20.36 23.03
C ALA A 25 -0.57 19.48 21.87
N LEU A 26 -0.22 18.22 22.16
CA LEU A 26 0.01 17.18 21.14
C LEU A 26 -1.25 17.12 20.28
N LYS A 27 -1.09 17.38 18.98
CA LYS A 27 -2.20 17.26 18.02
C LYS A 27 -2.43 15.77 17.80
N ALA A 28 -3.55 15.25 18.29
CA ALA A 28 -4.05 13.97 17.79
C ALA A 28 -4.25 14.08 16.28
N ALA A 29 -3.90 13.01 15.54
CA ALA A 29 -4.21 12.91 14.13
C ALA A 29 -5.73 13.07 13.91
N SER A 30 -6.10 13.80 12.85
CA SER A 30 -7.48 13.83 12.37
C SER A 30 -7.87 12.42 11.91
N GLU A 31 -9.06 11.98 12.28
CA GLU A 31 -9.70 10.70 11.90
C GLU A 31 -10.13 10.70 10.42
N THR A 32 -9.30 11.24 9.53
CA THR A 32 -9.53 11.21 8.10
C THR A 32 -9.18 9.80 7.62
N ALA A 33 -10.21 8.97 7.47
CA ALA A 33 -10.11 7.66 6.88
C ALA A 33 -9.48 7.77 5.49
N VAL A 34 -8.34 7.11 5.29
CA VAL A 34 -7.88 6.70 3.95
C VAL A 34 -9.02 5.85 3.35
N PRO A 35 -9.40 6.05 2.07
CA PRO A 35 -10.48 5.28 1.48
C PRO A 35 -10.21 3.79 1.63
N LEU A 36 -11.14 3.05 2.25
CA LEU A 36 -11.09 1.59 2.28
C LEU A 36 -11.11 1.11 0.83
N ALA A 37 -10.04 0.45 0.38
CA ALA A 37 -10.08 -0.30 -0.88
C ALA A 37 -11.33 -1.17 -0.88
N THR A 38 -12.16 -1.10 -1.92
CA THR A 38 -13.45 -1.81 -1.97
C THR A 38 -13.33 -3.26 -2.45
N THR A 39 -12.12 -3.70 -2.82
CA THR A 39 -11.78 -5.05 -3.30
C THR A 39 -10.48 -5.52 -2.68
N ASP A 40 -10.24 -6.84 -2.63
CA ASP A 40 -8.93 -7.39 -2.27
C ASP A 40 -7.91 -6.93 -3.31
N ALA A 41 -7.04 -5.99 -2.94
CA ALA A 41 -6.11 -5.32 -3.86
C ALA A 41 -4.89 -6.18 -4.22
N ILE A 42 -4.82 -7.42 -3.74
CA ILE A 42 -3.67 -8.30 -3.95
C ILE A 42 -4.12 -9.61 -4.58
N PRO A 43 -3.48 -10.04 -5.67
CA PRO A 43 -3.66 -11.39 -6.19
C PRO A 43 -3.49 -12.45 -5.09
N THR A 44 -4.24 -13.54 -5.22
CA THR A 44 -4.19 -14.67 -4.31
C THR A 44 -2.75 -15.20 -4.22
N GLY A 45 -2.20 -15.32 -3.00
CA GLY A 45 -0.83 -15.81 -2.78
C GLY A 45 0.29 -14.76 -2.89
N PHE A 46 -0.02 -13.53 -3.32
CA PHE A 46 0.96 -12.45 -3.33
C PHE A 46 0.89 -11.58 -2.06
N GLY A 47 2.03 -11.05 -1.59
CA GLY A 47 2.13 -10.31 -0.33
C GLY A 47 3.38 -10.68 0.44
N ILE A 48 3.88 -9.77 1.29
CA ILE A 48 5.15 -9.98 1.99
C ILE A 48 4.90 -10.76 3.28
N ILE A 49 5.46 -11.96 3.41
CA ILE A 49 5.31 -12.80 4.61
C ILE A 49 5.92 -12.08 5.80
N THR A 50 5.15 -11.91 6.87
CA THR A 50 5.53 -11.04 8.00
C THR A 50 6.72 -11.59 8.79
N SER A 51 6.81 -12.92 8.91
CA SER A 51 7.83 -13.58 9.72
C SER A 51 8.13 -15.00 9.23
N ARG A 52 9.40 -15.39 9.33
CA ARG A 52 9.88 -16.77 9.08
C ARG A 52 9.26 -17.78 10.03
N THR A 53 9.02 -17.37 11.27
CA THR A 53 8.46 -18.20 12.35
C THR A 53 6.95 -17.98 12.54
N MET A 54 6.29 -17.32 11.58
CA MET A 54 4.84 -17.15 11.57
C MET A 54 4.06 -18.47 11.80
N PRO A 55 4.44 -19.64 11.22
CA PRO A 55 3.69 -20.87 11.45
C PRO A 55 3.58 -21.28 12.92
N ASP A 56 4.60 -21.00 13.74
CA ASP A 56 4.68 -21.44 15.13
C ASP A 56 4.65 -20.29 16.16
N GLY A 57 4.55 -19.04 15.70
CA GLY A 57 4.35 -17.86 16.55
C GLY A 57 5.52 -17.55 17.49
N ARG A 58 6.76 -17.93 17.12
CA ARG A 58 7.97 -17.50 17.83
C ARG A 58 8.47 -16.16 17.30
N LEU A 59 9.18 -15.42 18.15
CA LEU A 59 10.06 -14.32 17.71
C LEU A 59 11.49 -14.82 17.63
N ALA A 60 12.20 -14.46 16.56
CA ALA A 60 13.57 -14.90 16.38
C ALA A 60 14.46 -13.76 15.90
N THR A 61 14.40 -13.47 14.60
CA THR A 61 15.45 -12.75 13.87
C THR A 61 14.98 -11.43 13.29
N SER A 62 13.67 -11.20 13.26
CA SER A 62 13.04 -9.93 12.97
C SER A 62 11.76 -9.80 13.77
N ASN A 63 11.24 -8.58 13.84
CA ASN A 63 9.88 -8.27 14.24
C ASN A 63 9.34 -7.15 13.34
N LEU A 64 8.05 -6.91 13.40
CA LEU A 64 7.41 -5.79 12.72
C LEU A 64 7.64 -4.50 13.51
N GLY A 65 7.61 -3.37 12.81
CA GLY A 65 7.78 -2.06 13.41
C GLY A 65 6.72 -1.07 12.91
N ILE A 66 6.49 0.00 13.66
CA ILE A 66 5.79 1.20 13.19
C ILE A 66 6.25 2.42 13.98
N PHE A 67 6.48 3.54 13.31
CA PHE A 67 6.87 4.78 13.98
C PHE A 67 5.69 5.72 14.22
N GLY A 68 5.77 6.46 15.31
CA GLY A 68 4.77 7.46 15.65
C GLY A 68 4.69 8.60 14.62
N PRO A 69 3.51 9.22 14.42
CA PRO A 69 3.32 10.30 13.44
C PRO A 69 4.21 11.54 13.68
N ASP A 70 4.66 11.78 14.92
CA ASP A 70 5.58 12.87 15.28
C ASP A 70 7.07 12.49 15.07
N SER A 71 7.34 11.29 14.55
CA SER A 71 8.68 10.86 14.16
C SER A 71 9.10 11.43 12.81
N CYS A 72 10.19 10.93 12.25
CA CYS A 72 10.72 11.37 10.97
C CYS A 72 10.98 10.15 10.08
N THR A 73 10.74 10.31 8.78
CA THR A 73 10.97 9.24 7.78
C THR A 73 12.38 8.67 7.72
N HIS A 74 13.40 9.43 8.14
CA HIS A 74 14.79 8.95 8.20
C HIS A 74 15.10 7.96 9.33
N MET A 75 14.08 7.50 10.04
CA MET A 75 14.20 6.53 11.13
C MET A 75 13.81 5.11 10.70
N GLY A 76 13.66 4.85 9.40
CA GLY A 76 13.30 3.54 8.84
C GLY A 76 11.86 3.38 8.39
N ASP A 77 10.93 4.23 8.85
CA ASP A 77 9.51 4.16 8.45
C ASP A 77 9.19 5.16 7.32
N PRO A 78 8.99 4.69 6.08
CA PRO A 78 8.76 5.57 4.95
C PRO A 78 7.39 6.26 4.99
N TYR A 79 6.42 5.79 5.78
CA TYR A 79 5.02 6.19 5.61
C TYR A 79 4.30 6.70 6.85
N SER A 80 4.52 6.15 8.05
CA SER A 80 3.78 6.59 9.24
C SER A 80 4.07 8.04 9.69
N PRO A 81 5.32 8.55 9.59
CA PRO A 81 5.63 9.93 9.96
C PRO A 81 4.85 10.97 9.15
N LEU A 82 4.34 12.00 9.81
CA LEU A 82 3.60 13.09 9.14
C LEU A 82 4.46 13.92 8.18
N ASP A 83 5.77 13.85 8.34
CA ASP A 83 6.74 14.52 7.47
C ASP A 83 7.09 13.71 6.22
N SER A 84 6.46 12.55 6.02
CA SER A 84 6.73 11.69 4.88
C SER A 84 6.42 12.37 3.54
N ILE A 85 7.41 12.31 2.66
CA ILE A 85 7.28 12.70 1.25
C ILE A 85 6.66 11.59 0.39
N TYR A 86 6.60 10.35 0.92
CA TYR A 86 6.11 9.17 0.21
C TYR A 86 4.61 8.92 0.46
N ALA A 87 4.08 9.33 1.61
CA ALA A 87 2.65 9.33 1.88
C ALA A 87 2.27 10.47 2.84
N PRO A 88 1.26 11.30 2.52
CA PRO A 88 0.80 12.33 3.45
C PRO A 88 -0.10 11.75 4.55
N GLY A 89 0.28 11.92 5.81
CA GLY A 89 -0.53 11.55 6.98
C GLY A 89 -0.17 10.18 7.56
N PRO A 90 -0.78 9.77 8.70
CA PRO A 90 -0.47 8.47 9.29
C PRO A 90 -0.95 7.37 8.35
N TYR A 91 0.01 6.68 7.73
CA TYR A 91 -0.23 5.56 6.83
C TYR A 91 -0.78 4.36 7.58
N THR A 92 -1.54 3.54 6.87
CA THR A 92 -2.09 2.28 7.40
C THR A 92 -1.37 1.12 6.73
N TYR A 93 -0.62 0.36 7.52
CA TYR A 93 -0.08 -0.91 7.08
C TYR A 93 -1.17 -1.96 7.21
N THR A 94 -1.63 -2.49 6.08
CA THR A 94 -2.64 -3.55 6.07
C THR A 94 -1.94 -4.91 5.99
N TYR A 95 -2.42 -5.86 6.78
CA TYR A 95 -2.03 -7.27 6.73
C TYR A 95 -3.22 -8.10 6.31
N ARG A 96 -3.02 -8.99 5.34
CA ARG A 96 -4.00 -9.99 4.91
C ARG A 96 -3.72 -11.30 5.65
N ILE A 97 -4.76 -11.83 6.27
CA ILE A 97 -4.75 -13.11 7.00
C ILE A 97 -5.51 -14.12 6.15
N ARG A 98 -4.77 -14.98 5.46
CA ARG A 98 -5.31 -16.06 4.64
C ARG A 98 -5.71 -17.24 5.51
N ILE A 99 -6.94 -17.69 5.38
CA ILE A 99 -7.49 -18.86 6.06
C ILE A 99 -7.77 -19.93 5.01
N PRO A 100 -7.08 -21.09 5.06
CA PRO A 100 -7.21 -22.07 4.01
C PRO A 100 -8.61 -22.70 3.97
N ALA A 101 -9.03 -23.15 2.79
CA ALA A 101 -10.32 -23.82 2.60
C ALA A 101 -10.53 -25.04 3.50
N ASP A 102 -9.45 -25.78 3.79
CA ASP A 102 -9.43 -26.98 4.64
C ASP A 102 -9.12 -26.69 6.12
N TYR A 103 -9.14 -25.42 6.53
CA TYR A 103 -8.95 -25.02 7.93
C TYR A 103 -9.97 -25.72 8.84
N GLY A 104 -9.46 -26.62 9.69
CA GLY A 104 -10.28 -27.59 10.44
C GLY A 104 -10.96 -27.04 11.71
N HIS A 105 -11.03 -25.72 11.88
CA HIS A 105 -11.57 -25.07 13.07
C HIS A 105 -12.60 -24.00 12.70
N ASP A 106 -13.64 -23.87 13.52
CA ASP A 106 -14.66 -22.84 13.33
C ASP A 106 -14.17 -21.44 13.74
N VAL A 107 -13.16 -21.37 14.63
CA VAL A 107 -12.61 -20.11 15.15
C VAL A 107 -11.17 -19.93 14.69
N VAL A 108 -10.85 -18.72 14.23
CA VAL A 108 -9.48 -18.24 14.05
C VAL A 108 -9.19 -17.19 15.13
N ARG A 109 -8.08 -17.37 15.84
CA ARG A 109 -7.59 -16.44 16.86
C ARG A 109 -6.44 -15.64 16.26
N ILE A 110 -6.51 -14.33 16.39
CA ILE A 110 -5.44 -13.40 16.03
C ILE A 110 -4.76 -12.96 17.34
N GLU A 111 -3.44 -13.04 17.37
CA GLU A 111 -2.61 -12.62 18.49
C GLU A 111 -1.64 -11.51 18.06
N LEU A 112 -1.49 -10.54 18.94
CA LEU A 112 -0.56 -9.42 18.83
C LEU A 112 0.53 -9.62 19.87
N PHE A 113 1.78 -9.66 19.44
CA PHE A 113 2.92 -9.54 20.33
C PHE A 113 3.21 -8.08 20.61
N ASP A 114 3.40 -7.76 21.89
CA ASP A 114 3.87 -6.45 22.36
C ASP A 114 3.12 -5.26 21.73
N PRO A 115 1.77 -5.24 21.73
CA PRO A 115 1.04 -4.22 20.99
C PRO A 115 1.06 -2.83 21.65
N ASP A 116 1.84 -2.65 22.72
CA ASP A 116 2.06 -1.36 23.37
C ASP A 116 3.42 -0.77 22.96
N SER A 117 3.93 0.24 23.65
CA SER A 117 5.25 0.82 23.35
C SER A 117 6.05 1.10 24.62
N ILE A 118 5.84 0.26 25.63
CA ILE A 118 6.29 0.46 27.00
C ILE A 118 7.49 -0.43 27.27
N ASN A 119 8.65 0.19 27.39
CA ASN A 119 9.86 -0.56 27.70
C ASN A 119 10.06 -0.79 29.21
N SER A 120 10.47 -2.01 29.61
CA SER A 120 10.94 -2.30 30.96
C SER A 120 12.25 -1.59 31.32
N SER A 121 12.37 -1.06 32.55
CA SER A 121 13.63 -0.43 33.02
C SER A 121 14.66 -1.42 33.58
N LEU A 122 14.32 -2.70 33.68
CA LEU A 122 15.22 -3.74 34.18
C LEU A 122 16.28 -4.09 33.14
N ASN A 123 17.49 -4.40 33.60
CA ASN A 123 18.64 -4.65 32.72
C ASN A 123 19.35 -5.97 32.97
N THR A 124 19.01 -6.72 34.01
CA THR A 124 19.71 -7.98 34.33
C THR A 124 18.71 -9.08 34.56
N PHE A 125 18.88 -10.17 33.82
CA PHE A 125 17.94 -11.26 33.73
C PHE A 125 18.68 -12.60 33.86
N THR A 126 17.98 -13.58 34.44
CA THR A 126 18.36 -14.98 34.30
C THR A 126 17.67 -15.50 33.05
N ILE A 127 18.44 -15.73 32.00
CA ILE A 127 17.93 -16.33 30.78
C ILE A 127 17.89 -17.85 30.93
N PHE A 128 17.01 -18.49 30.19
CA PHE A 128 16.93 -19.94 30.04
C PHE A 128 17.24 -20.33 28.61
N ARG A 129 17.93 -21.46 28.44
CA ARG A 129 18.30 -22.00 27.12
C ARG A 129 17.41 -23.16 26.72
N SER A 130 17.30 -23.39 25.41
CA SER A 130 16.58 -24.53 24.83
C SER A 130 17.19 -25.87 25.27
N ASN A 131 16.39 -26.94 25.24
CA ASN A 131 16.88 -28.30 25.47
C ASN A 131 17.96 -28.67 24.45
N THR A 132 17.83 -28.20 23.21
CA THR A 132 18.84 -28.36 22.16
C THR A 132 20.18 -27.78 22.60
N ALA A 133 20.18 -26.54 23.09
CA ALA A 133 21.38 -25.90 23.61
C ALA A 133 22.00 -26.61 24.81
N VAL A 134 21.17 -27.04 25.76
CA VAL A 134 21.63 -27.79 26.95
C VAL A 134 22.26 -29.13 26.55
N ASN A 135 21.64 -29.85 25.62
CA ASN A 135 22.16 -31.12 25.11
C ASN A 135 23.47 -30.95 24.33
N ASN A 136 23.73 -29.76 23.79
CA ASN A 136 24.98 -29.39 23.12
C ASN A 136 26.00 -28.70 24.04
N GLY A 137 25.81 -28.79 25.37
CA GLY A 137 26.84 -28.44 26.35
C GLY A 137 26.74 -27.03 26.93
N LEU A 138 25.73 -26.24 26.55
CA LEU A 138 25.44 -24.97 27.20
C LEU A 138 24.74 -25.20 28.55
N GLY A 139 24.94 -24.30 29.52
CA GLY A 139 24.24 -24.37 30.80
C GLY A 139 22.75 -24.07 30.64
N LEU A 140 21.89 -24.64 31.48
CA LEU A 140 20.43 -24.38 31.44
C LEU A 140 20.08 -22.89 31.60
N THR A 141 20.82 -22.18 32.43
CA THR A 141 20.59 -20.76 32.73
C THR A 141 21.88 -19.95 32.65
N ALA A 142 21.76 -18.67 32.33
CA ALA A 142 22.84 -17.69 32.47
C ALA A 142 22.31 -16.36 32.99
N SER A 143 23.14 -15.62 33.75
CA SER A 143 22.84 -14.23 34.10
C SER A 143 23.40 -13.34 33.01
N LYS A 144 22.55 -12.52 32.41
CA LYS A 144 22.88 -11.66 31.27
C LYS A 144 22.40 -10.23 31.53
N THR A 145 23.10 -9.25 30.96
CA THR A 145 22.86 -7.82 31.21
C THR A 145 22.79 -7.01 29.91
N CYS A 146 21.76 -6.18 29.78
CA CYS A 146 21.58 -5.27 28.64
C CYS A 146 22.76 -4.31 28.49
N GLY A 147 23.24 -4.09 27.26
CA GLY A 147 24.43 -3.29 26.96
C GLY A 147 25.77 -3.97 27.27
N VAL A 148 25.74 -5.21 27.79
CA VAL A 148 26.93 -6.05 27.98
C VAL A 148 26.82 -7.31 27.14
N ASP A 149 25.69 -8.01 27.24
CA ASP A 149 25.45 -9.30 26.59
C ASP A 149 24.49 -9.20 25.39
N GLY A 150 24.15 -7.98 24.97
CA GLY A 150 23.22 -7.70 23.87
C GLY A 150 22.44 -6.41 24.07
N GLY A 151 22.01 -5.82 22.95
CA GLY A 151 21.29 -4.54 22.89
C GLY A 151 21.90 -3.42 23.73
N TYR A 152 21.05 -2.57 24.30
CA TYR A 152 21.47 -1.34 24.99
C TYR A 152 21.02 -1.30 26.46
N ALA A 153 21.87 -0.71 27.31
CA ALA A 153 21.58 -0.54 28.74
C ALA A 153 20.53 0.54 29.05
N LEU A 154 20.26 1.45 28.11
CA LEU A 154 19.27 2.51 28.29
C LEU A 154 17.89 2.02 27.85
N GLN A 155 16.86 2.30 28.66
CA GLN A 155 15.45 1.96 28.39
C GLN A 155 14.89 2.59 27.11
N ILE A 156 15.58 3.58 26.51
CA ILE A 156 15.18 4.23 25.26
C ILE A 156 15.49 3.38 24.00
N HIS A 157 16.16 2.26 24.17
CA HIS A 157 16.68 1.40 23.12
C HIS A 157 16.31 -0.07 23.39
N PRO A 158 16.33 -0.91 22.35
CA PRO A 158 15.97 -2.30 22.48
C PRO A 158 17.04 -3.05 23.28
N CYS A 159 16.61 -4.14 23.90
CA CYS A 159 17.50 -5.08 24.56
C CYS A 159 17.08 -6.51 24.25
N LEU A 160 17.88 -7.15 23.42
CA LEU A 160 17.83 -8.57 23.13
C LEU A 160 19.15 -9.16 23.63
N LEU A 161 19.07 -10.03 24.64
CA LEU A 161 20.23 -10.64 25.27
C LEU A 161 20.62 -11.89 24.50
N ASN A 162 21.89 -11.99 24.10
CA ASN A 162 22.36 -13.16 23.38
C ASN A 162 22.35 -14.39 24.30
N THR A 163 21.67 -15.45 23.84
CA THR A 163 21.54 -16.70 24.59
C THR A 163 22.78 -17.59 24.48
N ASP A 164 23.73 -17.22 23.61
CA ASP A 164 24.88 -18.00 23.19
C ASP A 164 24.51 -19.25 22.37
N GLU A 165 23.24 -19.41 21.97
CA GLU A 165 22.80 -20.57 21.17
C GLU A 165 23.21 -20.44 19.69
N VAL A 166 23.53 -19.23 19.20
CA VAL A 166 24.05 -19.04 17.83
C VAL A 166 25.40 -19.75 17.64
N ASP A 167 26.22 -19.87 18.70
CA ASP A 167 27.53 -20.50 18.66
C ASP A 167 27.48 -22.00 18.28
N ILE A 168 26.31 -22.64 18.41
CA ILE A 168 26.10 -24.06 18.04
C ILE A 168 25.47 -24.26 16.66
N VAL A 169 25.17 -23.18 15.93
CA VAL A 169 24.75 -23.21 14.51
C VAL A 169 25.97 -23.44 13.60
N THR A 170 27.05 -22.71 13.85
CA THR A 170 28.28 -22.73 13.03
C THR A 170 29.29 -23.82 13.47
N GLY A 171 29.04 -24.47 14.60
CA GLY A 171 29.82 -25.59 15.12
C GLY A 171 29.06 -26.92 15.04
N ALA A 172 29.77 -28.05 15.02
CA ALA A 172 29.14 -29.36 15.13
C ALA A 172 28.20 -29.39 16.36
N PRO A 173 26.89 -29.67 16.20
CA PRO A 173 26.31 -30.53 15.17
C PRO A 173 25.70 -29.87 13.92
N ASN A 174 25.98 -28.59 13.63
CA ASN A 174 25.44 -27.83 12.48
C ASN A 174 23.90 -27.75 12.49
N LEU A 175 23.35 -27.12 13.53
CA LEU A 175 21.91 -26.91 13.67
C LEU A 175 21.41 -25.79 12.77
N ASP A 176 20.13 -25.82 12.39
CA ASP A 176 19.46 -24.69 11.75
C ASP A 176 19.15 -23.60 12.80
N LEU A 177 19.14 -22.34 12.37
CA LEU A 177 18.72 -21.20 13.17
C LEU A 177 17.30 -21.38 13.74
N ASP A 178 16.41 -22.06 12.99
CA ASP A 178 15.05 -22.35 13.44
C ASP A 178 14.98 -23.34 14.62
N GLN A 179 16.08 -24.03 14.95
CA GLN A 179 16.17 -25.03 16.01
C GLN A 179 16.75 -24.50 17.34
N ILE A 180 17.11 -23.21 17.38
CA ILE A 180 17.70 -22.56 18.54
C ILE A 180 16.89 -21.32 18.94
N ASN A 181 17.15 -20.80 20.14
CA ASN A 181 16.65 -19.49 20.55
C ASN A 181 17.81 -18.49 20.52
N PRO A 182 17.99 -17.64 19.50
CA PRO A 182 19.16 -16.75 19.42
C PRO A 182 19.15 -15.66 20.51
N ASN A 183 17.96 -15.18 20.88
CA ASN A 183 17.79 -14.01 21.71
C ASN A 183 16.83 -14.27 22.88
N TRP A 184 17.14 -13.64 24.01
CA TRP A 184 16.21 -13.44 25.11
C TRP A 184 15.72 -11.99 25.07
N PHE A 185 14.44 -11.81 24.78
CA PHE A 185 13.81 -10.53 24.53
C PHE A 185 13.51 -9.82 25.86
N VAL A 186 13.97 -8.59 26.02
CA VAL A 186 13.74 -7.76 27.23
C VAL A 186 12.96 -6.50 26.91
N ARG A 187 13.25 -5.90 25.75
CA ARG A 187 12.66 -4.67 25.20
C ARG A 187 12.86 -4.69 23.70
N ILE A 188 11.88 -4.24 22.94
CA ILE A 188 12.02 -4.09 21.48
C ILE A 188 11.72 -2.67 21.00
N ASP A 189 10.95 -1.89 21.76
CA ASP A 189 10.62 -0.53 21.36
C ASP A 189 11.80 0.43 21.43
N GLU A 190 11.72 1.48 20.60
CA GLU A 190 12.72 2.54 20.57
C GLU A 190 12.11 3.89 20.91
N ASN A 191 12.45 4.44 22.08
CA ASN A 191 11.96 5.74 22.48
C ASN A 191 12.65 6.83 21.66
N ARG A 192 11.87 7.52 20.82
CA ARG A 192 12.35 8.59 19.91
C ARG A 192 11.55 9.85 20.15
N ARG A 193 12.16 11.00 19.90
CA ARG A 193 11.53 12.32 20.08
C ARG A 193 11.41 13.06 18.75
N PRO A 194 10.39 13.93 18.62
CA PRO A 194 10.24 14.80 17.46
C PRO A 194 11.42 15.78 17.34
N PRO A 195 11.52 16.49 16.19
CA PRO A 195 12.46 17.58 16.01
C PRO A 195 12.27 18.68 17.07
N VAL A 196 13.36 19.14 17.69
CA VAL A 196 13.31 20.24 18.67
C VAL A 196 13.01 21.59 18.00
N THR A 197 13.33 21.70 16.71
CA THR A 197 13.13 22.89 15.89
C THR A 197 12.41 22.53 14.59
N PRO A 198 11.58 23.43 14.03
CA PRO A 198 10.97 23.21 12.72
C PRO A 198 12.04 22.91 11.66
N GLY A 199 11.89 21.81 10.92
CA GLY A 199 12.86 21.33 9.93
C GLY A 199 14.14 20.73 10.51
N GLY A 200 14.18 20.41 11.81
CA GLY A 200 15.27 19.67 12.43
C GLY A 200 15.08 18.15 12.31
N ASN A 201 16.07 17.38 12.77
CA ASN A 201 16.01 15.92 12.78
C ASN A 201 15.36 15.39 14.06
N CYS A 202 14.66 14.27 13.93
CA CYS A 202 14.30 13.41 15.04
C CYS A 202 15.56 12.81 15.70
N GLY A 203 15.37 12.19 16.85
CA GLY A 203 16.45 11.45 17.48
C GLY A 203 16.02 10.87 18.81
N SER A 204 16.99 10.37 19.57
CA SER A 204 16.71 9.79 20.89
C SER A 204 16.59 10.88 21.97
N PRO A 205 15.66 10.73 22.93
CA PRO A 205 15.63 11.53 24.14
C PRO A 205 16.77 11.13 25.09
N ALA A 206 17.12 12.01 26.04
CA ALA A 206 18.20 11.73 26.99
C ALA A 206 17.84 10.64 28.02
N THR A 207 16.55 10.48 28.31
CA THR A 207 15.98 9.48 29.20
C THR A 207 14.64 9.03 28.64
N TYR A 208 14.22 7.84 29.03
CA TYR A 208 12.91 7.30 28.64
C TYR A 208 11.78 8.24 29.07
N SER A 209 10.88 8.53 28.15
CA SER A 209 9.69 9.34 28.39
C SER A 209 8.46 8.70 27.74
N PRO A 210 7.47 8.28 28.54
CA PRO A 210 6.21 7.72 28.02
C PRO A 210 5.44 8.67 27.09
N GLU A 211 5.67 9.98 27.21
CA GLU A 211 5.03 10.98 26.34
C GLU A 211 5.37 10.79 24.85
N TYR A 212 6.51 10.15 24.57
CA TYR A 212 6.96 9.87 23.22
C TYR A 212 6.53 8.50 22.70
N ASN A 213 6.03 7.62 23.58
CA ASN A 213 5.60 6.27 23.19
C ASN A 213 4.50 6.37 22.13
N THR A 214 4.58 5.46 21.16
CA THR A 214 3.66 5.45 20.04
C THR A 214 2.39 4.72 20.44
N GLN A 215 1.24 5.33 20.15
CA GLN A 215 -0.04 4.67 20.34
C GLN A 215 -0.46 4.04 19.02
N THR A 216 -0.52 2.70 18.97
CA THR A 216 -0.82 1.95 17.75
C THR A 216 -2.25 1.44 17.75
N LEU A 217 -2.97 1.66 16.66
CA LEU A 217 -4.31 1.12 16.42
C LEU A 217 -4.18 -0.15 15.58
N PHE A 218 -4.77 -1.24 16.06
CA PHE A 218 -4.93 -2.51 15.36
C PHE A 218 -6.43 -2.71 15.08
N ALA A 219 -6.85 -2.76 13.82
CA ALA A 219 -8.27 -2.87 13.44
C ALA A 219 -8.51 -4.06 12.50
N LEU A 220 -9.29 -5.02 12.98
CA LEU A 220 -9.63 -6.24 12.26
C LEU A 220 -10.90 -6.05 11.42
N SER A 221 -10.91 -6.62 10.22
CA SER A 221 -12.03 -6.52 9.26
C SER A 221 -12.03 -7.70 8.27
N TYR A 222 -13.06 -7.79 7.45
CA TYR A 222 -13.14 -8.73 6.32
C TYR A 222 -13.92 -8.11 5.16
N TYR A 223 -13.83 -8.68 3.96
CA TYR A 223 -14.73 -8.32 2.86
C TYR A 223 -15.90 -9.30 2.78
N ALA A 224 -17.12 -8.77 2.73
CA ALA A 224 -18.35 -9.53 2.48
C ALA A 224 -18.76 -9.40 1.01
N GLN A 225 -19.14 -10.52 0.37
CA GLN A 225 -19.70 -10.54 -0.99
C GLN A 225 -21.22 -10.29 -0.94
N GLU A 226 -21.67 -9.27 -1.64
CA GLU A 226 -23.10 -8.96 -1.81
C GLU A 226 -23.71 -9.70 -3.01
N THR A 227 -25.03 -9.64 -3.18
CA THR A 227 -25.79 -10.35 -4.24
C THR A 227 -25.46 -9.92 -5.69
N SER A 228 -24.49 -9.04 -5.90
CA SER A 228 -24.16 -8.40 -7.19
C SER A 228 -22.66 -8.32 -7.51
N ASP A 229 -21.84 -9.27 -7.05
CA ASP A 229 -20.37 -9.31 -7.21
C ASP A 229 -19.61 -8.08 -6.67
N THR A 230 -20.28 -7.26 -5.86
CA THR A 230 -19.66 -6.16 -5.13
C THR A 230 -19.21 -6.63 -3.75
N THR A 231 -17.99 -6.28 -3.36
CA THR A 231 -17.44 -6.56 -2.04
C THR A 231 -17.49 -5.32 -1.14
N THR A 232 -17.83 -5.51 0.14
CA THR A 232 -17.84 -4.43 1.14
C THR A 232 -16.94 -4.80 2.30
N LYS A 233 -16.06 -3.89 2.73
CA LYS A 233 -15.22 -4.10 3.92
C LYS A 233 -16.04 -3.87 5.19
N ILE A 234 -16.10 -4.88 6.05
CA ILE A 234 -16.87 -4.90 7.29
C ILE A 234 -15.90 -4.86 8.48
N PRO A 235 -15.98 -3.84 9.37
CA PRO A 235 -15.16 -3.79 10.57
C PRO A 235 -15.63 -4.83 11.61
N LEU A 236 -14.69 -5.58 12.16
CA LEU A 236 -14.94 -6.62 13.16
C LEU A 236 -14.72 -6.08 14.57
N VAL A 237 -13.49 -5.69 14.89
CA VAL A 237 -13.04 -5.30 16.24
C VAL A 237 -11.78 -4.45 16.12
N SER A 238 -11.48 -3.63 17.12
CA SER A 238 -10.21 -2.89 17.16
C SER A 238 -9.59 -2.88 18.56
N TYR A 239 -8.27 -2.68 18.60
CA TYR A 239 -7.49 -2.51 19.82
C TYR A 239 -6.57 -1.30 19.68
N LEU A 240 -6.51 -0.48 20.73
CA LEU A 240 -5.62 0.65 20.80
C LEU A 240 -4.54 0.35 21.85
N GLY A 241 -3.29 0.29 21.40
CA GLY A 241 -2.12 0.02 22.21
C GLY A 241 -1.94 1.02 23.35
N GLN A 242 -1.22 0.59 24.38
CA GLN A 242 -0.95 1.39 25.57
C GLN A 242 0.34 2.20 25.40
N THR A 243 0.47 3.29 26.15
CA THR A 243 1.62 4.20 26.07
C THR A 243 2.29 4.42 27.42
N GLY A 244 1.71 4.00 28.54
CA GLY A 244 2.34 4.14 29.85
C GLY A 244 2.31 5.55 30.43
N ASP A 245 1.66 6.51 29.76
CA ASP A 245 1.69 7.92 30.14
C ASP A 245 0.52 8.35 31.04
N ASN A 246 -0.49 7.49 31.24
CA ASN A 246 -1.71 7.77 32.01
C ASN A 246 -2.51 8.99 31.50
N LEU A 247 -2.23 9.46 30.29
CA LEU A 247 -2.92 10.56 29.61
C LEU A 247 -3.71 10.04 28.41
N ARG A 248 -3.05 9.21 27.58
CA ARG A 248 -3.61 8.57 26.39
C ARG A 248 -4.16 7.17 26.68
N ASP A 249 -3.84 6.62 27.83
CA ASP A 249 -4.36 5.36 28.36
C ASP A 249 -4.86 5.48 29.81
N SER A 250 -5.65 4.52 30.28
CA SER A 250 -6.33 4.58 31.58
C SER A 250 -6.17 3.32 32.44
N GLY A 251 -5.10 2.54 32.31
CA GLY A 251 -4.91 1.32 33.12
C GLY A 251 -3.80 0.37 32.70
N ASP A 252 -3.78 -0.79 33.38
CA ASP A 252 -2.72 -1.82 33.49
C ASP A 252 -1.88 -2.10 32.23
N HIS A 253 -0.57 -1.84 32.36
CA HIS A 253 0.51 -2.00 31.38
C HIS A 253 1.05 -3.43 31.37
N ASN A 254 0.19 -4.41 31.11
CA ASN A 254 0.57 -5.82 31.23
C ASN A 254 0.93 -6.47 29.89
N THR A 255 0.77 -5.77 28.76
CA THR A 255 0.98 -6.32 27.41
C THR A 255 2.45 -6.35 26.97
N ASP A 256 3.32 -5.55 27.60
CA ASP A 256 4.77 -5.48 27.33
C ASP A 256 5.42 -6.87 27.29
N MET A 257 5.97 -7.24 26.13
CA MET A 257 6.59 -8.55 25.85
C MET A 257 5.67 -9.78 25.95
N TYR A 258 4.34 -9.60 25.89
CA TYR A 258 3.36 -10.68 25.85
C TYR A 258 2.65 -10.78 24.50
N TRP A 259 2.29 -12.01 24.14
CA TRP A 259 1.33 -12.31 23.09
C TRP A 259 -0.09 -12.26 23.64
N VAL A 260 -0.95 -11.46 23.02
CA VAL A 260 -2.31 -11.23 23.51
C VAL A 260 -3.33 -11.25 22.38
N SER A 261 -4.56 -11.66 22.69
CA SER A 261 -5.70 -11.56 21.78
C SER A 261 -6.74 -10.63 22.41
N PRO A 262 -6.82 -9.35 21.98
CA PRO A 262 -7.73 -8.39 22.58
C PRO A 262 -9.19 -8.84 22.54
N GLY A 263 -9.90 -8.65 23.65
CA GLY A 263 -11.31 -9.04 23.80
C GLY A 263 -11.56 -10.54 23.97
N ALA A 264 -10.54 -11.40 23.83
CA ALA A 264 -10.71 -12.84 23.90
C ALA A 264 -11.19 -13.31 25.28
N SER A 265 -11.97 -14.39 25.27
CA SER A 265 -12.54 -14.99 26.49
C SER A 265 -11.48 -15.63 27.40
N VAL A 266 -10.37 -16.10 26.81
CA VAL A 266 -9.19 -16.59 27.52
C VAL A 266 -8.11 -15.49 27.52
N PRO A 267 -7.86 -14.83 28.66
CA PRO A 267 -6.86 -13.79 28.79
C PRO A 267 -5.43 -14.34 28.66
N PHE A 268 -4.64 -13.74 27.76
CA PHE A 268 -3.19 -13.95 27.49
C PHE A 268 -2.82 -15.42 27.32
N SER A 269 -2.70 -16.14 28.44
CA SER A 269 -2.63 -17.59 28.53
C SER A 269 -3.10 -18.02 29.91
N ASN A 270 -3.65 -19.23 30.01
CA ASN A 270 -3.98 -19.84 31.29
C ASN A 270 -2.75 -20.41 32.03
N LEU A 271 -1.54 -20.31 31.47
CA LEU A 271 -0.32 -20.83 32.06
C LEU A 271 0.45 -19.82 32.92
N ASP A 272 0.74 -18.64 32.37
CA ASP A 272 1.65 -17.65 32.97
C ASP A 272 0.95 -16.34 33.36
N SER A 273 -0.19 -16.01 32.72
CA SER A 273 -0.97 -14.80 33.01
C SER A 273 -2.49 -15.05 33.14
N PRO A 274 -2.95 -16.05 33.94
CA PRO A 274 -4.36 -16.37 34.03
C PRO A 274 -5.17 -15.20 34.63
N GLY A 275 -6.15 -14.71 33.88
CA GLY A 275 -7.10 -13.68 34.33
C GLY A 275 -6.81 -12.24 33.86
N ASN A 276 -5.69 -12.00 33.17
CA ASN A 276 -5.34 -10.67 32.64
C ASN A 276 -6.01 -10.39 31.29
N THR A 277 -7.18 -9.75 31.29
CA THR A 277 -7.89 -9.43 30.04
C THR A 277 -7.33 -8.18 29.37
N VAL A 278 -7.10 -8.24 28.05
CA VAL A 278 -6.89 -7.02 27.24
C VAL A 278 -8.24 -6.60 26.66
N PRO A 279 -8.70 -5.36 26.92
CA PRO A 279 -9.95 -4.88 26.34
C PRO A 279 -9.79 -4.69 24.84
N ALA A 280 -10.87 -4.90 24.10
CA ALA A 280 -11.00 -4.47 22.71
C ALA A 280 -12.17 -3.50 22.59
N THR A 281 -12.16 -2.68 21.55
CA THR A 281 -13.31 -1.85 21.16
C THR A 281 -14.14 -2.63 20.15
N PRO A 282 -15.37 -3.05 20.52
CA PRO A 282 -16.20 -3.87 19.64
C PRO A 282 -16.62 -3.13 18.38
N GLY A 283 -16.64 -3.86 17.26
CA GLY A 283 -17.30 -3.44 16.02
C GLY A 283 -18.56 -4.28 15.82
N THR A 284 -18.50 -5.22 14.88
CA THR A 284 -19.53 -6.27 14.71
C THR A 284 -19.33 -7.45 15.67
N ILE A 285 -18.10 -7.65 16.16
CA ILE A 285 -17.74 -8.58 17.24
C ILE A 285 -16.95 -7.85 18.33
N ASP A 286 -16.70 -8.52 19.45
CA ASP A 286 -16.04 -7.94 20.63
C ASP A 286 -14.64 -8.50 20.91
N SER A 287 -14.11 -9.39 20.06
CA SER A 287 -12.81 -10.02 20.26
C SER A 287 -12.04 -10.31 18.98
N PHE A 288 -10.73 -10.51 19.10
CA PHE A 288 -9.83 -11.01 18.04
C PHE A 288 -9.90 -12.55 17.89
N GLU A 289 -10.93 -13.20 18.45
CA GLU A 289 -11.33 -14.58 18.14
C GLU A 289 -12.55 -14.53 17.22
N VAL A 290 -12.37 -14.86 15.94
CA VAL A 290 -13.41 -14.75 14.90
C VAL A 290 -14.02 -16.12 14.63
N ASP A 291 -15.32 -16.27 14.89
CA ASP A 291 -16.08 -17.46 14.48
C ASP A 291 -16.45 -17.36 12.98
N LEU A 292 -15.81 -18.20 12.18
CA LEU A 292 -15.95 -18.26 10.72
C LEU A 292 -17.35 -18.67 10.26
N THR A 293 -18.20 -19.15 11.17
CA THR A 293 -19.56 -19.59 10.88
C THR A 293 -20.62 -18.53 11.20
N THR A 294 -20.34 -17.62 12.15
CA THR A 294 -21.32 -16.62 12.61
C THR A 294 -20.88 -15.17 12.41
N ASP A 295 -19.58 -14.88 12.55
CA ASP A 295 -19.10 -13.51 12.71
C ASP A 295 -18.77 -12.85 11.37
N VAL A 296 -18.52 -13.66 10.35
CA VAL A 296 -18.12 -13.23 9.00
C VAL A 296 -19.09 -13.73 7.93
N PRO A 297 -20.39 -13.39 8.02
CA PRO A 297 -21.38 -13.81 7.03
C PRO A 297 -20.98 -13.33 5.63
N ASN A 298 -21.09 -14.22 4.64
CA ASN A 298 -20.74 -13.95 3.25
C ASN A 298 -19.29 -13.48 3.04
N ILE A 299 -18.36 -13.89 3.91
CA ILE A 299 -16.93 -13.65 3.68
C ILE A 299 -16.52 -14.05 2.27
N VAL A 300 -15.79 -13.17 1.59
CA VAL A 300 -15.23 -13.44 0.27
C VAL A 300 -14.33 -14.67 0.37
N SER A 301 -14.55 -15.60 -0.56
CA SER A 301 -13.70 -16.76 -0.75
C SER A 301 -13.06 -16.74 -2.13
N ASP A 302 -11.79 -17.11 -2.21
CA ASP A 302 -11.12 -17.32 -3.50
C ASP A 302 -11.84 -18.42 -4.29
N ALA A 303 -12.16 -18.15 -5.56
CA ALA A 303 -12.95 -19.06 -6.37
C ALA A 303 -12.19 -20.34 -6.79
N GLN A 304 -10.85 -20.30 -6.82
CA GLN A 304 -10.00 -21.42 -7.20
C GLN A 304 -9.60 -22.28 -5.99
N THR A 305 -9.16 -21.65 -4.91
CA THR A 305 -8.65 -22.35 -3.72
C THR A 305 -9.72 -22.57 -2.66
N GLY A 306 -10.73 -21.70 -2.59
CA GLY A 306 -11.72 -21.66 -1.51
C GLY A 306 -11.21 -20.98 -0.23
N ASP A 307 -10.04 -20.35 -0.28
CA ASP A 307 -9.46 -19.65 0.87
C ASP A 307 -10.28 -18.40 1.22
N ARG A 308 -10.26 -18.02 2.49
CA ARG A 308 -10.99 -16.86 3.04
C ARG A 308 -10.00 -15.85 3.62
N TYR A 309 -10.38 -14.59 3.68
CA TYR A 309 -9.46 -13.51 4.07
C TYR A 309 -10.01 -12.60 5.15
N LEU A 310 -9.23 -12.41 6.21
CA LEU A 310 -9.38 -11.31 7.16
C LEU A 310 -8.27 -10.28 6.92
N TYR A 311 -8.48 -9.06 7.41
CA TYR A 311 -7.56 -7.94 7.22
C TYR A 311 -7.33 -7.23 8.54
N LEU A 312 -6.07 -7.03 8.89
CA LEU A 312 -5.64 -6.26 10.04
C LEU A 312 -4.99 -4.97 9.57
N ASP A 313 -5.64 -3.84 9.82
CA ASP A 313 -5.10 -2.51 9.58
C ASP A 313 -4.33 -2.05 10.82
N VAL A 314 -3.06 -1.69 10.65
CA VAL A 314 -2.17 -1.19 11.71
C VAL A 314 -1.77 0.24 11.40
N ARG A 315 -1.99 1.15 12.35
CA ARG A 315 -1.73 2.59 12.17
C ARG A 315 -1.22 3.23 13.45
N ALA A 316 -0.20 4.08 13.33
CA ALA A 316 0.24 4.94 14.42
C ALA A 316 -0.69 6.15 14.61
N VAL A 317 -1.19 6.35 15.83
CA VAL A 317 -2.19 7.39 16.16
C VAL A 317 -1.55 8.63 16.78
N SER A 318 -0.51 8.44 17.60
CA SER A 318 0.23 9.52 18.27
C SER A 318 1.62 9.04 18.72
N GLY A 319 2.49 9.97 19.13
CA GLY A 319 3.84 9.66 19.60
C GLY A 319 4.88 9.79 18.49
N ALA A 320 6.15 9.56 18.83
CA ALA A 320 7.29 9.65 17.90
C ALA A 320 8.19 8.39 17.93
N SER A 321 7.98 7.50 18.89
CA SER A 321 8.80 6.29 19.11
C SER A 321 8.53 5.21 18.07
N GLU A 322 9.43 4.25 17.96
CA GLU A 322 9.11 2.97 17.33
C GLU A 322 8.28 2.15 18.30
N ASN A 323 7.25 1.51 17.77
CA ASN A 323 6.54 0.39 18.39
C ASN A 323 6.96 -0.88 17.66
N GLY A 324 7.65 -1.80 18.34
CA GLY A 324 7.95 -3.13 17.82
C GLY A 324 6.80 -4.07 18.15
N TYR A 325 6.34 -4.86 17.18
CA TYR A 325 5.27 -5.85 17.40
C TYR A 325 5.45 -7.05 16.49
N GLU A 326 4.62 -8.08 16.67
CA GLU A 326 4.54 -9.21 15.75
C GLU A 326 3.11 -9.77 15.71
N LEU A 327 2.78 -10.50 14.65
CA LEU A 327 1.45 -11.05 14.42
C LEU A 327 1.47 -12.58 14.34
N TRP A 328 0.45 -13.21 14.91
CA TRP A 328 0.19 -14.63 14.73
C TRP A 328 -1.32 -14.88 14.57
N ALA A 329 -1.69 -15.86 13.76
CA ALA A 329 -3.08 -16.28 13.63
C ALA A 329 -3.20 -17.78 13.45
N GLY A 330 -4.22 -18.37 14.06
CA GLY A 330 -4.44 -19.82 14.00
C GLY A 330 -5.51 -20.32 14.97
N PRO A 331 -5.54 -21.62 15.28
CA PRO A 331 -6.54 -22.20 16.17
C PRO A 331 -6.47 -21.67 17.61
N PRO A 332 -7.60 -21.42 18.30
CA PRO A 332 -7.61 -20.88 19.67
C PRO A 332 -7.21 -21.91 20.75
N ILE A 333 -6.97 -23.18 20.37
CA ILE A 333 -6.75 -24.29 21.31
C ILE A 333 -5.50 -24.10 22.19
N TYR A 334 -4.57 -23.25 21.77
CA TYR A 334 -3.27 -23.06 22.41
C TYR A 334 -3.28 -22.13 23.62
N ALA A 335 -4.33 -21.36 23.84
CA ALA A 335 -4.46 -20.46 24.98
C ALA A 335 -4.34 -21.18 26.35
N ASN A 336 -4.45 -22.51 26.36
CA ASN A 336 -4.31 -23.37 27.55
C ASN A 336 -2.97 -24.09 27.65
N SER A 337 -2.16 -24.12 26.60
CA SER A 337 -0.97 -24.97 26.51
C SER A 337 0.30 -24.22 26.13
N VAL A 338 0.19 -23.01 25.57
CA VAL A 338 1.33 -22.19 25.15
C VAL A 338 1.43 -20.95 26.03
N PRO A 339 2.61 -20.63 26.59
CA PRO A 339 2.83 -19.40 27.34
C PRO A 339 2.60 -18.15 26.49
N SER A 340 2.24 -17.05 27.14
CA SER A 340 2.03 -15.76 26.48
C SER A 340 3.27 -14.85 26.55
N GLU A 341 4.09 -14.97 27.58
CA GLU A 341 5.36 -14.25 27.66
C GLU A 341 6.31 -14.77 26.57
N VAL A 342 6.91 -13.86 25.79
CA VAL A 342 7.67 -14.20 24.57
C VAL A 342 8.79 -15.21 24.79
N ASN A 343 9.59 -15.06 25.85
CA ASN A 343 10.74 -15.93 26.08
C ASN A 343 10.29 -17.34 26.48
N MET A 344 9.28 -17.43 27.34
CA MET A 344 8.68 -18.68 27.74
C MET A 344 7.97 -19.37 26.55
N ARG A 345 7.32 -18.60 25.67
CA ARG A 345 6.71 -19.10 24.43
C ARG A 345 7.77 -19.67 23.50
N ASN A 346 8.81 -18.90 23.19
CA ASN A 346 9.92 -19.33 22.33
C ASN A 346 10.53 -20.65 22.82
N LEU A 347 10.86 -20.73 24.10
CA LEU A 347 11.40 -21.95 24.70
C LEU A 347 10.41 -23.11 24.67
N TYR A 348 9.13 -22.86 24.95
CA TYR A 348 8.12 -23.91 24.92
C TYR A 348 8.01 -24.54 23.53
N VAL A 349 7.88 -23.73 22.49
CA VAL A 349 7.73 -24.18 21.11
C VAL A 349 8.99 -24.89 20.61
N LEU A 350 10.19 -24.34 20.87
CA LEU A 350 11.46 -24.99 20.52
C LEU A 350 11.65 -26.36 21.19
N ASN A 351 11.21 -26.48 22.46
CA ASN A 351 11.32 -27.72 23.21
C ASN A 351 10.22 -28.72 22.89
N ASN A 352 9.15 -28.30 22.23
CA ASN A 352 8.01 -29.14 21.84
C ASN A 352 7.59 -28.82 20.39
N PRO A 353 8.42 -29.11 19.36
CA PRO A 353 8.09 -28.76 17.98
C PRO A 353 6.71 -29.28 17.55
N GLY A 354 5.91 -28.41 16.92
CA GLY A 354 4.52 -28.70 16.55
C GLY A 354 3.50 -28.54 17.68
N SER A 355 3.88 -28.03 18.86
CA SER A 355 2.95 -27.72 19.96
C SER A 355 2.13 -26.45 19.75
N HIS A 356 2.52 -25.63 18.76
CA HIS A 356 1.86 -24.40 18.34
C HIS A 356 1.97 -24.35 16.83
N ASP A 357 0.85 -24.20 16.14
CA ASP A 357 0.78 -24.31 14.68
C ASP A 357 -0.39 -23.48 14.16
N ALA A 358 -0.14 -22.68 13.13
CA ALA A 358 -1.14 -21.81 12.48
C ALA A 358 -2.22 -22.59 11.71
N ALA A 359 -2.09 -23.90 11.57
CA ALA A 359 -2.96 -24.79 10.79
C ALA A 359 -3.16 -24.29 9.34
N GLY A 360 -2.07 -23.82 8.74
CA GLY A 360 -2.04 -23.31 7.37
C GLY A 360 -2.54 -21.87 7.20
N VAL A 361 -2.94 -21.18 8.28
CA VAL A 361 -3.20 -19.74 8.25
C VAL A 361 -1.89 -19.00 7.95
N GLU A 362 -1.95 -18.01 7.08
CA GLU A 362 -0.79 -17.21 6.67
C GLU A 362 -1.09 -15.72 6.79
N ILE A 363 -0.11 -14.94 7.27
CA ILE A 363 -0.20 -13.49 7.38
C ILE A 363 0.81 -12.86 6.42
N THR A 364 0.31 -12.02 5.52
CA THR A 364 1.12 -11.28 4.55
C THR A 364 0.80 -9.80 4.63
N ALA A 365 1.81 -8.94 4.63
CA ALA A 365 1.62 -7.50 4.45
C ALA A 365 1.19 -7.17 3.02
N VAL A 366 0.27 -6.22 2.94
CA VAL A 366 -0.26 -5.68 1.69
C VAL A 366 0.68 -4.61 1.16
N SER A 367 1.38 -4.93 0.07
CA SER A 367 2.36 -4.09 -0.63
C SER A 367 3.65 -3.81 0.14
N THR A 368 3.56 -3.30 1.38
CA THR A 368 4.72 -2.84 2.17
C THR A 368 4.78 -3.53 3.52
N LEU A 369 5.96 -4.04 3.87
CA LEU A 369 6.27 -4.61 5.18
C LEU A 369 7.39 -3.80 5.83
N LEU A 370 7.10 -3.20 6.99
CA LEU A 370 8.10 -2.54 7.82
C LEU A 370 8.59 -3.53 8.88
N GLN A 371 9.91 -3.74 8.96
CA GLN A 371 10.52 -4.67 9.88
C GLN A 371 11.70 -4.04 10.59
N ASN A 372 12.05 -4.63 11.73
CA ASN A 372 13.28 -4.39 12.44
C ASN A 372 14.08 -5.70 12.50
N SER A 373 15.38 -5.66 12.21
CA SER A 373 16.25 -6.82 12.36
C SER A 373 16.67 -7.03 13.80
N ASN A 374 16.49 -8.26 14.29
CA ASN A 374 16.96 -8.74 15.60
C ASN A 374 18.25 -9.56 15.50
N TYR A 375 18.85 -9.62 14.31
CA TYR A 375 19.94 -10.51 13.98
C TYR A 375 21.05 -9.77 13.21
N THR A 376 22.29 -10.24 13.31
CA THR A 376 23.50 -9.59 12.77
C THR A 376 24.18 -10.34 11.64
N ASP A 377 23.70 -11.53 11.31
CA ASP A 377 24.26 -12.32 10.22
C ASP A 377 23.22 -12.43 9.09
N PRO A 378 23.64 -12.80 7.86
CA PRO A 378 22.73 -13.01 6.76
C PRO A 378 21.58 -13.94 7.12
N ILE A 379 20.36 -13.46 6.90
CA ILE A 379 19.12 -14.19 7.14
C ILE A 379 18.30 -14.33 5.86
N GLY A 380 17.80 -15.55 5.66
CA GLY A 380 16.72 -15.82 4.70
C GLY A 380 15.38 -15.33 5.23
N ILE A 381 14.81 -14.31 4.60
CA ILE A 381 13.47 -13.80 4.87
C ILE A 381 12.55 -14.25 3.73
N PRO A 382 11.42 -14.91 4.04
CA PRO A 382 10.42 -15.20 3.02
C PRO A 382 9.74 -13.90 2.60
N LEU A 383 9.76 -13.58 1.31
CA LEU A 383 9.03 -12.44 0.76
C LEU A 383 7.64 -12.86 0.34
N ALA A 384 7.47 -13.67 -0.71
CA ALA A 384 6.13 -14.01 -1.20
C ALA A 384 6.05 -15.46 -1.66
N TYR A 385 4.87 -16.06 -1.61
CA TYR A 385 4.63 -17.33 -2.30
C TYR A 385 4.37 -17.06 -3.79
N ILE A 386 5.14 -17.69 -4.66
CA ILE A 386 5.05 -17.53 -6.11
C ILE A 386 4.52 -18.84 -6.71
N THR A 387 3.46 -18.75 -7.50
CA THR A 387 2.80 -19.91 -8.11
C THR A 387 3.46 -20.28 -9.45
N PRO A 388 3.32 -21.54 -9.92
CA PRO A 388 3.97 -21.99 -11.16
C PRO A 388 3.53 -21.22 -12.41
N ASP A 389 2.30 -20.72 -12.45
CA ASP A 389 1.74 -19.95 -13.55
C ASP A 389 2.36 -18.54 -13.70
N MET A 390 3.13 -18.10 -12.70
CA MET A 390 3.90 -16.88 -12.75
C MET A 390 5.29 -17.06 -13.39
N ALA A 391 5.65 -18.26 -13.83
CA ALA A 391 6.92 -18.51 -14.51
C ALA A 391 7.12 -17.55 -15.70
N GLY A 392 8.30 -16.92 -15.79
CA GLY A 392 8.66 -15.93 -16.80
C GLY A 392 8.20 -14.50 -16.52
N GLN A 393 7.38 -14.25 -15.49
CA GLN A 393 7.00 -12.88 -15.09
C GLN A 393 8.13 -12.21 -14.30
N THR A 394 8.14 -10.87 -14.28
CA THR A 394 9.10 -10.08 -13.52
C THR A 394 8.46 -9.50 -12.26
N ILE A 395 9.09 -9.75 -11.12
CA ILE A 395 8.77 -9.16 -9.82
C ILE A 395 9.68 -7.95 -9.62
N THR A 396 9.09 -6.83 -9.20
CA THR A 396 9.79 -5.62 -8.78
C THR A 396 9.82 -5.55 -7.26
N ILE A 397 11.01 -5.36 -6.68
CA ILE A 397 11.22 -5.30 -5.24
C ILE A 397 11.96 -4.02 -4.87
N ASN A 398 11.38 -3.22 -3.98
CA ASN A 398 12.00 -2.06 -3.39
C ASN A 398 12.35 -2.35 -1.93
N MET A 399 13.46 -1.77 -1.47
CA MET A 399 13.85 -1.76 -0.07
C MET A 399 14.08 -0.31 0.37
N PHE A 400 13.65 0.06 1.57
CA PHE A 400 13.82 1.39 2.15
C PHE A 400 14.80 1.35 3.32
N ASP A 401 15.61 2.40 3.43
CA ASP A 401 16.48 2.72 4.59
C ASP A 401 17.43 1.60 5.03
N SER A 402 18.13 0.99 4.08
CA SER A 402 19.13 -0.03 4.39
C SER A 402 20.48 0.62 4.68
N ASP A 403 20.60 1.43 5.73
CA ASP A 403 21.78 2.25 5.96
C ASP A 403 22.69 1.80 7.10
N SER A 404 22.18 1.03 8.06
CA SER A 404 22.93 0.67 9.25
C SER A 404 23.17 -0.84 9.31
N GLY A 405 24.44 -1.25 9.16
CA GLY A 405 24.89 -2.62 9.39
C GLY A 405 24.51 -3.64 8.30
N ALA A 406 23.65 -3.27 7.35
CA ALA A 406 23.37 -4.09 6.20
C ALA A 406 24.55 -4.10 5.20
N GLU A 407 24.94 -5.28 4.73
CA GLU A 407 26.04 -5.46 3.78
C GLU A 407 25.60 -6.21 2.51
N PRO A 408 26.17 -5.87 1.34
CA PRO A 408 25.98 -6.67 0.12
C PRO A 408 26.73 -8.03 0.20
N PRO A 409 26.32 -9.04 -0.61
CA PRO A 409 25.26 -8.98 -1.60
C PRO A 409 23.87 -9.25 -1.03
N ILE A 410 22.83 -8.71 -1.67
CA ILE A 410 21.45 -9.16 -1.46
C ILE A 410 21.18 -10.29 -2.45
N VAL A 411 20.76 -11.45 -1.96
CA VAL A 411 20.54 -12.62 -2.81
C VAL A 411 19.08 -13.03 -2.80
N PHE A 412 18.44 -13.05 -3.96
CA PHE A 412 17.10 -13.61 -4.09
C PHE A 412 17.14 -15.04 -4.61
N TYR A 413 16.35 -15.92 -4.02
CA TYR A 413 16.28 -17.33 -4.39
C TYR A 413 14.88 -17.88 -4.14
N PHE A 414 14.56 -19.05 -4.71
CA PHE A 414 13.33 -19.77 -4.39
C PHE A 414 13.65 -20.94 -3.47
N ASP A 415 12.92 -21.09 -2.38
CA ASP A 415 13.14 -22.20 -1.43
C ASP A 415 12.79 -23.59 -1.98
N SER A 416 12.06 -23.63 -3.10
CA SER A 416 11.74 -24.85 -3.84
C SER A 416 12.81 -25.24 -4.88
N ILE A 417 13.82 -24.40 -5.06
CA ILE A 417 14.98 -24.63 -5.94
C ILE A 417 16.22 -24.79 -5.05
N ALA A 418 17.19 -25.61 -5.48
CA ALA A 418 18.40 -25.81 -4.69
C ALA A 418 19.18 -24.50 -4.51
N PHE A 419 19.45 -24.14 -3.26
CA PHE A 419 20.22 -22.97 -2.86
C PHE A 419 21.16 -23.34 -1.72
N THR A 420 22.44 -22.99 -1.85
CA THR A 420 23.45 -23.26 -0.82
C THR A 420 24.17 -21.96 -0.46
N PRO A 421 23.83 -21.33 0.69
CA PRO A 421 24.50 -20.08 1.11
C PRO A 421 25.97 -20.32 1.44
N ASP A 422 26.83 -19.37 1.07
CA ASP A 422 28.28 -19.38 1.30
C ASP A 422 28.77 -17.93 1.46
N SER A 423 28.89 -17.49 2.71
CA SER A 423 29.38 -16.14 3.03
C SER A 423 30.85 -15.93 2.69
N SER A 424 31.60 -16.98 2.34
CA SER A 424 32.98 -16.84 1.86
C SER A 424 33.07 -16.56 0.36
N ASN A 425 31.96 -16.72 -0.38
CA ASN A 425 31.85 -16.43 -1.79
C ASN A 425 31.29 -15.00 -2.01
N PRO A 426 31.88 -14.18 -2.90
CA PRO A 426 31.35 -12.84 -3.20
C PRO A 426 29.89 -12.81 -3.70
N LEU A 427 29.35 -13.93 -4.20
CA LEU A 427 27.93 -14.05 -4.60
C LEU A 427 26.99 -14.27 -3.40
N GLY A 428 27.51 -14.59 -2.22
CA GLY A 428 26.72 -14.99 -1.04
C GLY A 428 26.27 -16.45 -1.05
N TYR A 429 26.60 -17.23 -2.09
CA TYR A 429 26.24 -18.65 -2.25
C TYR A 429 27.30 -19.44 -3.02
N ASP A 430 27.28 -20.77 -2.90
CA ASP A 430 28.12 -21.68 -3.70
C ASP A 430 27.46 -21.95 -5.06
N PRO A 431 28.01 -21.42 -6.17
CA PRO A 431 27.43 -21.59 -7.50
C PRO A 431 27.51 -23.03 -8.03
N ASN A 432 28.27 -23.94 -7.40
CA ASN A 432 28.29 -25.35 -7.83
C ASN A 432 27.18 -26.18 -7.18
N LEU A 433 26.51 -25.64 -6.15
CA LEU A 433 25.48 -26.30 -5.35
C LEU A 433 24.18 -25.49 -5.31
N THR A 434 24.07 -24.48 -6.16
CA THR A 434 22.91 -23.60 -6.29
C THR A 434 22.42 -23.70 -7.72
N ASP A 435 21.14 -24.05 -7.89
CA ASP A 435 20.54 -24.22 -9.22
C ASP A 435 19.97 -22.89 -9.76
N TRP A 436 19.57 -21.97 -8.87
CA TRP A 436 19.08 -20.64 -9.25
C TRP A 436 19.17 -19.66 -8.07
N ALA A 437 19.80 -18.50 -8.28
CA ALA A 437 19.79 -17.35 -7.37
C ALA A 437 20.21 -16.07 -8.12
N MET A 438 19.71 -14.91 -7.69
CA MET A 438 20.07 -13.61 -8.24
C MET A 438 20.74 -12.74 -7.16
N PRO A 439 22.08 -12.61 -7.19
CA PRO A 439 22.81 -11.73 -6.27
C PRO A 439 22.92 -10.31 -6.84
N PHE A 440 22.58 -9.32 -6.03
CA PHE A 440 22.65 -7.89 -6.35
C PHE A 440 23.74 -7.21 -5.53
N ALA A 441 24.24 -6.08 -6.05
CA ALA A 441 25.31 -5.29 -5.45
C ALA A 441 26.62 -6.07 -5.24
N VAL A 442 26.93 -7.01 -6.13
CA VAL A 442 28.19 -7.76 -6.12
C VAL A 442 29.33 -6.86 -6.60
N ALA A 443 30.34 -6.67 -5.76
CA ALA A 443 31.46 -5.79 -6.09
C ALA A 443 32.20 -6.18 -7.38
N GLY A 444 32.39 -5.22 -8.28
CA GLY A 444 33.06 -5.38 -9.57
C GLY A 444 32.20 -5.98 -10.69
N GLN A 445 30.88 -6.07 -10.51
CA GLN A 445 29.94 -6.67 -11.47
C GLN A 445 28.67 -5.81 -11.61
N ASP A 446 28.10 -5.80 -12.81
CA ASP A 446 26.76 -5.25 -13.05
C ASP A 446 25.71 -6.16 -12.40
N ASP A 447 24.58 -5.58 -11.98
CA ASP A 447 23.47 -6.33 -11.39
C ASP A 447 22.82 -7.27 -12.44
N PRO A 448 22.24 -8.40 -12.01
CA PRO A 448 21.59 -9.36 -12.91
C PRO A 448 20.46 -8.78 -13.77
N ASP A 449 19.85 -7.66 -13.35
CA ASP A 449 18.81 -6.94 -14.11
C ASP A 449 19.37 -5.92 -15.13
N GLY A 450 20.69 -5.90 -15.32
CA GLY A 450 21.37 -5.03 -16.28
C GLY A 450 21.66 -3.62 -15.77
N VAL A 451 21.39 -3.34 -14.49
CA VAL A 451 21.80 -2.09 -13.86
C VAL A 451 23.32 -2.10 -13.61
N ALA A 452 24.03 -1.10 -14.12
CA ALA A 452 25.48 -1.04 -14.02
C ALA A 452 25.97 -0.84 -12.57
N GLU A 453 27.15 -1.38 -12.24
CA GLU A 453 27.76 -1.23 -10.92
C GLU A 453 27.82 0.25 -10.49
N GLY A 454 27.37 0.53 -9.27
CA GLY A 454 27.41 1.87 -8.66
C GLY A 454 26.33 2.84 -9.15
N VAL A 455 25.39 2.39 -10.00
CA VAL A 455 24.18 3.17 -10.34
C VAL A 455 23.16 3.07 -9.22
N ARG A 456 22.85 1.85 -8.79
CA ARG A 456 21.97 1.55 -7.65
C ARG A 456 22.69 1.89 -6.34
N CYS A 457 22.02 2.54 -5.40
CA CYS A 457 22.56 2.62 -4.04
C CYS A 457 22.61 1.21 -3.42
N VAL A 458 23.60 0.94 -2.57
CA VAL A 458 23.79 -0.40 -1.98
C VAL A 458 23.38 -0.41 -0.50
N PRO A 459 23.04 -1.58 0.08
CA PRO A 459 22.94 -1.74 1.53
C PRO A 459 24.16 -1.14 2.24
N GLY A 460 23.91 -0.43 3.34
CA GLY A 460 24.88 0.40 4.06
C GLY A 460 25.05 1.82 3.49
N SER A 461 24.37 2.18 2.39
CA SER A 461 24.49 3.51 1.76
C SER A 461 23.17 4.14 1.32
N CYS A 462 22.06 3.39 1.34
CA CYS A 462 20.72 3.87 0.97
C CYS A 462 19.99 4.51 2.16
N GLN A 463 20.56 5.55 2.75
CA GLN A 463 19.94 6.21 3.91
C GLN A 463 18.66 6.92 3.49
N THR A 464 17.56 6.63 4.19
CA THR A 464 16.32 7.44 4.18
C THR A 464 15.59 7.47 2.83
N GLN A 465 15.87 6.50 1.96
CA GLN A 465 15.31 6.44 0.61
C GLN A 465 15.04 5.01 0.18
N TRP A 466 14.12 4.87 -0.79
CA TRP A 466 13.95 3.62 -1.52
C TRP A 466 15.16 3.38 -2.41
N VAL A 467 15.57 2.11 -2.52
CA VAL A 467 16.54 1.67 -3.52
C VAL A 467 16.00 2.00 -4.91
N ASP A 468 16.77 2.77 -5.69
CA ASP A 468 16.43 3.19 -7.04
C ASP A 468 17.65 2.98 -7.98
N PRO A 469 17.51 2.29 -9.13
CA PRO A 469 16.32 1.54 -9.59
C PRO A 469 15.91 0.42 -8.64
N ALA A 470 14.65 -0.01 -8.67
CA ALA A 470 14.15 -1.18 -7.95
C ALA A 470 14.85 -2.48 -8.37
N TYR A 471 14.87 -3.52 -7.52
CA TYR A 471 15.38 -4.84 -7.91
C TYR A 471 14.38 -5.51 -8.85
N GLN A 472 14.83 -6.06 -9.96
CA GLN A 472 13.98 -6.82 -10.87
C GLN A 472 14.39 -8.30 -10.91
N ILE A 473 13.42 -9.17 -10.66
CA ILE A 473 13.63 -10.61 -10.59
C ILE A 473 12.70 -11.28 -11.60
N THR A 474 13.28 -12.02 -12.54
CA THR A 474 12.50 -12.85 -13.45
C THR A 474 12.30 -14.24 -12.85
N ILE A 475 11.04 -14.65 -12.72
CA ILE A 475 10.69 -15.95 -12.16
C ILE A 475 11.13 -17.05 -13.14
N PRO A 476 11.91 -18.07 -12.70
CA PRO A 476 12.33 -19.17 -13.56
C PRO A 476 11.13 -20.01 -14.02
N GLY A 477 11.34 -20.87 -15.02
CA GLY A 477 10.32 -21.81 -15.50
C GLY A 477 9.76 -21.55 -16.89
N ASP A 478 10.04 -20.38 -17.51
CA ASP A 478 9.81 -20.19 -18.94
C ASP A 478 10.92 -20.86 -19.75
N LEU A 479 10.66 -22.10 -20.17
CA LEU A 479 11.60 -22.92 -20.94
C LEU A 479 11.56 -22.64 -22.45
N SER A 480 10.78 -21.64 -22.90
CA SER A 480 10.62 -21.34 -24.33
C SER A 480 11.94 -20.97 -25.02
N ASN A 481 12.88 -20.38 -24.27
CA ASN A 481 14.20 -19.96 -24.73
C ASN A 481 15.34 -20.90 -24.29
N CYS A 482 15.04 -22.04 -23.68
CA CYS A 482 16.08 -22.97 -23.20
C CYS A 482 16.86 -23.61 -24.36
N ASP A 483 18.17 -23.36 -24.42
CA ASP A 483 19.09 -24.14 -25.25
C ASP A 483 19.49 -25.44 -24.53
N TRP A 484 18.80 -26.53 -24.82
CA TRP A 484 19.09 -27.86 -24.26
C TRP A 484 20.50 -28.39 -24.60
N GLN A 485 21.22 -27.77 -25.53
CA GLN A 485 22.60 -28.15 -25.86
C GLN A 485 23.62 -27.41 -24.97
N ASN A 486 23.28 -26.21 -24.49
CA ASN A 486 24.07 -25.39 -23.58
C ASN A 486 23.16 -24.72 -22.54
N PRO A 487 22.58 -25.48 -21.60
CA PRO A 487 21.58 -24.94 -20.69
C PRO A 487 22.22 -23.88 -19.77
N THR A 488 21.53 -22.76 -19.60
CA THR A 488 21.82 -21.77 -18.55
C THR A 488 20.80 -21.91 -17.44
N GLU A 489 21.21 -21.62 -16.20
CA GLU A 489 20.32 -21.65 -15.03
C GLU A 489 19.11 -20.71 -15.24
N GLU A 490 19.35 -19.53 -15.83
CA GLU A 490 18.32 -18.53 -16.13
C GLU A 490 17.25 -19.03 -17.13
N ALA A 491 17.66 -19.73 -18.20
CA ALA A 491 16.74 -20.11 -19.29
C ALA A 491 16.17 -21.53 -19.17
N CYS A 492 16.78 -22.40 -18.35
CA CYS A 492 16.49 -23.84 -18.35
C CYS A 492 16.07 -24.41 -16.99
N THR A 493 15.89 -23.58 -15.97
CA THR A 493 15.41 -24.03 -14.65
C THR A 493 13.88 -24.13 -14.64
N PRO A 494 13.30 -25.33 -14.44
CA PRO A 494 11.85 -25.47 -14.29
C PRO A 494 11.41 -24.91 -12.93
N PHE A 495 10.22 -24.30 -12.90
CA PHE A 495 9.62 -23.80 -11.66
C PHE A 495 8.25 -24.43 -11.43
N PHE A 496 8.06 -24.93 -10.20
CA PHE A 496 6.84 -25.61 -9.77
C PHE A 496 6.15 -24.89 -8.61
N GLY A 497 6.45 -23.60 -8.44
CA GLY A 497 6.00 -22.81 -7.30
C GLY A 497 6.96 -22.91 -6.10
N GLY A 498 6.90 -21.93 -5.21
CA GLY A 498 7.74 -21.85 -4.01
C GLY A 498 7.73 -20.46 -3.39
N ARG A 499 8.38 -20.28 -2.24
CA ARG A 499 8.54 -18.96 -1.65
C ARG A 499 9.75 -18.29 -2.27
N LEU A 500 9.56 -17.06 -2.76
CA LEU A 500 10.64 -16.14 -3.01
C LEU A 500 11.24 -15.74 -1.67
N MET A 501 12.53 -15.98 -1.53
CA MET A 501 13.32 -15.67 -0.36
C MET A 501 14.32 -14.57 -0.71
N VAL A 502 14.62 -13.73 0.26
CA VAL A 502 15.79 -12.84 0.22
C VAL A 502 16.76 -13.28 1.30
N LEU A 503 18.02 -13.51 0.93
CA LEU A 503 19.13 -13.58 1.86
C LEU A 503 19.67 -12.15 2.01
N TYR A 504 19.49 -11.61 3.20
CA TYR A 504 19.81 -10.23 3.53
C TYR A 504 20.66 -10.22 4.80
N ASP A 505 21.83 -9.58 4.73
CA ASP A 505 22.58 -9.24 5.93
C ASP A 505 22.00 -7.95 6.50
N GLY A 506 21.33 -8.06 7.64
CA GLY A 506 20.73 -6.92 8.32
C GLY A 506 21.64 -6.41 9.42
N GLY A 507 21.66 -5.10 9.62
CA GLY A 507 22.25 -4.57 10.86
C GLY A 507 21.39 -4.90 12.07
N PHE A 508 22.01 -5.13 13.22
CA PHE A 508 21.25 -5.27 14.46
C PHE A 508 20.46 -4.01 14.77
N SER A 509 19.16 -4.16 15.03
CA SER A 509 18.22 -3.06 15.27
C SER A 509 18.13 -2.08 14.10
N ASP A 510 18.36 -2.56 12.88
CA ASP A 510 18.13 -1.80 11.66
C ASP A 510 16.66 -1.92 11.23
N THR A 511 16.04 -0.76 11.02
CA THR A 511 14.64 -0.67 10.58
C THR A 511 14.60 -0.44 9.09
N TYR A 512 13.99 -1.37 8.35
CA TYR A 512 13.87 -1.31 6.91
C TYR A 512 12.45 -1.66 6.47
N ALA A 513 12.08 -1.19 5.27
CA ALA A 513 10.82 -1.57 4.65
C ALA A 513 11.05 -2.32 3.34
N TRP A 514 10.29 -3.38 3.12
CA TRP A 514 10.19 -4.07 1.84
C TRP A 514 8.90 -3.63 1.14
N GLN A 515 8.98 -3.45 -0.17
CA GLN A 515 7.82 -3.32 -1.02
C GLN A 515 7.96 -4.23 -2.23
N ILE A 516 6.93 -5.02 -2.52
CA ILE A 516 6.91 -5.91 -3.68
C ILE A 516 5.73 -5.58 -4.59
N SER A 517 5.96 -5.71 -5.89
CA SER A 517 4.92 -5.66 -6.92
C SER A 517 5.26 -6.66 -8.01
N ILE A 518 4.26 -7.40 -8.51
CA ILE A 518 4.42 -8.13 -9.77
C ILE A 518 4.00 -7.17 -10.86
N ASN A 519 4.80 -7.10 -11.92
CA ASN A 519 4.29 -6.59 -13.18
C ASN A 519 3.36 -7.67 -13.70
N GLU A 520 2.09 -7.69 -13.26
CA GLU A 520 1.11 -8.50 -13.97
C GLU A 520 1.16 -8.00 -15.41
N ALA A 521 1.33 -8.92 -16.35
CA ALA A 521 1.17 -8.60 -17.76
C ALA A 521 -0.29 -8.17 -17.97
N ASN A 522 -0.56 -6.89 -17.69
CA ASN A 522 -1.73 -6.04 -17.93
C ASN A 522 -2.14 -5.10 -16.78
N GLU A 523 -1.62 -5.18 -15.54
CA GLU A 523 -1.88 -4.14 -14.51
C GLU A 523 -0.70 -3.15 -14.41
N PRO A 524 -0.90 -1.83 -14.61
CA PRO A 524 0.18 -0.87 -14.59
C PRO A 524 0.64 -0.55 -13.18
N LEU A 525 1.96 -0.55 -13.04
CA LEU A 525 2.72 0.25 -12.08
C LEU A 525 2.10 1.65 -11.94
N ASP A 526 2.00 2.08 -10.67
CA ASP A 526 1.84 3.47 -10.22
C ASP A 526 0.37 4.00 -10.20
N PRO A 527 -0.32 3.97 -9.05
CA PRO A 527 -1.46 4.85 -8.82
C PRO A 527 -0.90 6.28 -8.74
N THR A 528 -0.89 6.97 -9.88
CA THR A 528 -0.58 8.40 -10.07
C THR A 528 -0.17 9.12 -8.79
N LEU A 529 1.12 9.46 -8.63
CA LEU A 529 1.68 10.23 -7.50
C LEU A 529 0.84 11.47 -7.10
N GLY A 530 -0.24 11.27 -6.34
CA GLY A 530 -1.18 12.31 -5.92
C GLY A 530 -2.21 12.72 -6.98
N CYS A 531 -2.69 13.96 -6.88
CA CYS A 531 -3.85 14.48 -7.64
C CYS A 531 -3.51 15.12 -8.98
N ALA A 532 -2.27 14.98 -9.46
CA ALA A 532 -1.86 15.49 -10.75
C ALA A 532 -2.68 14.82 -11.87
N ALA A 533 -3.26 15.64 -12.75
CA ALA A 533 -3.98 15.19 -13.92
C ALA A 533 -3.16 15.50 -15.18
N PHE A 534 -3.40 14.73 -16.25
CA PHE A 534 -2.80 14.97 -17.56
C PHE A 534 -3.73 15.81 -18.44
N PRO A 535 -3.16 16.61 -19.37
CA PRO A 535 -3.90 17.58 -20.18
C PRO A 535 -4.69 16.91 -21.32
N ILE A 536 -5.40 15.82 -21.02
CA ILE A 536 -6.22 15.02 -21.94
C ILE A 536 -7.55 14.78 -21.25
N THR A 537 -8.66 15.20 -21.87
CA THR A 537 -10.01 14.95 -21.35
C THR A 537 -10.80 14.05 -22.28
N ILE A 538 -11.65 13.18 -21.74
CA ILE A 538 -12.39 12.18 -22.53
C ILE A 538 -13.90 12.34 -22.30
N HIS A 539 -14.69 12.22 -23.37
CA HIS A 539 -16.14 12.28 -23.26
C HIS A 539 -16.71 11.01 -22.64
N GLU A 540 -17.67 11.14 -21.72
CA GLU A 540 -18.26 10.00 -21.00
C GLU A 540 -18.98 8.98 -21.90
N GLU A 541 -19.49 9.39 -23.07
CA GLU A 541 -20.14 8.47 -24.02
C GLU A 541 -19.17 7.82 -25.03
N VAL A 542 -17.85 7.92 -24.83
CA VAL A 542 -16.91 7.22 -25.70
C VAL A 542 -17.10 5.71 -25.61
N ARG A 543 -16.96 4.99 -26.73
CA ARG A 543 -17.22 3.56 -26.80
C ARG A 543 -15.94 2.77 -27.01
N SER A 544 -15.85 1.64 -26.32
CA SER A 544 -14.72 0.73 -26.44
C SER A 544 -14.67 0.12 -27.85
N VAL A 545 -13.47 -0.25 -28.28
CA VAL A 545 -13.20 -0.68 -29.66
C VAL A 545 -13.89 -1.99 -30.01
N THR A 546 -14.20 -2.16 -31.29
CA THR A 546 -14.63 -3.45 -31.86
C THR A 546 -13.46 -4.11 -32.59
N ALA A 547 -13.55 -5.41 -32.85
CA ALA A 547 -12.54 -6.14 -33.60
C ALA A 547 -12.16 -5.42 -34.92
N PRO A 548 -10.90 -5.53 -35.38
CA PRO A 548 -10.43 -4.87 -36.60
C PRO A 548 -11.38 -5.05 -37.79
N GLY A 549 -11.70 -3.95 -38.47
CA GLY A 549 -12.59 -3.95 -39.64
C GLY A 549 -14.09 -4.12 -39.35
N THR A 550 -14.51 -4.17 -38.09
CA THR A 550 -15.93 -4.28 -37.69
C THR A 550 -16.40 -3.04 -36.92
N GLY A 551 -17.67 -2.66 -37.06
CA GLY A 551 -18.28 -1.57 -36.29
C GLY A 551 -17.79 -0.14 -36.64
N SER A 552 -18.33 0.85 -35.93
CA SER A 552 -17.93 2.26 -36.07
C SER A 552 -16.71 2.64 -35.24
N TYR A 553 -16.23 1.73 -34.39
CA TYR A 553 -15.16 1.95 -33.40
C TYR A 553 -14.06 0.89 -33.55
N ALA A 554 -13.75 0.48 -34.79
CA ALA A 554 -12.80 -0.59 -35.05
C ALA A 554 -11.40 -0.29 -34.46
N TYR A 555 -10.80 -1.32 -33.85
CA TYR A 555 -9.40 -1.32 -33.44
C TYR A 555 -8.49 -0.91 -34.63
N PRO A 556 -7.47 -0.06 -34.43
CA PRO A 556 -6.63 0.42 -35.53
C PRO A 556 -5.82 -0.70 -36.18
N ASP A 557 -5.65 -0.64 -37.50
CA ASP A 557 -4.69 -1.51 -38.20
C ASP A 557 -3.26 -1.18 -37.75
N ALA A 558 -2.36 -2.16 -37.73
CA ALA A 558 -0.97 -1.95 -37.27
C ALA A 558 -0.24 -0.81 -38.02
N ALA A 559 -0.55 -0.59 -39.30
CA ALA A 559 0.04 0.49 -40.10
C ALA A 559 -0.51 1.89 -39.78
N ASP A 560 -1.60 1.98 -39.01
CA ASP A 560 -2.22 3.24 -38.58
C ASP A 560 -1.53 3.82 -37.34
N PHE A 561 -0.72 3.05 -36.61
CA PHE A 561 0.00 3.56 -35.44
C PHE A 561 1.16 4.46 -35.85
N THR A 562 1.26 5.64 -35.23
CA THR A 562 2.50 6.43 -35.22
C THR A 562 3.49 5.88 -34.20
N TYR A 563 2.99 5.47 -33.03
CA TYR A 563 3.74 4.79 -31.98
C TYR A 563 2.79 3.89 -31.16
N PRO A 564 3.25 2.73 -30.67
CA PRO A 564 4.57 2.14 -30.88
C PRO A 564 4.78 1.62 -32.31
N THR A 565 6.04 1.39 -32.70
CA THR A 565 6.36 0.87 -34.05
C THR A 565 5.96 -0.60 -34.24
N THR A 566 5.79 -1.32 -33.12
CA THR A 566 5.22 -2.67 -33.07
C THR A 566 4.00 -2.62 -32.15
N PRO A 567 2.80 -2.31 -32.68
CA PRO A 567 1.61 -2.15 -31.86
C PRO A 567 1.09 -3.50 -31.33
N PRO A 568 0.44 -3.49 -30.15
CA PRO A 568 -0.23 -4.68 -29.63
C PRO A 568 -1.33 -5.13 -30.60
N SER A 569 -1.57 -6.45 -30.63
CA SER A 569 -2.67 -7.03 -31.38
C SER A 569 -3.99 -6.83 -30.63
N TYR A 570 -5.12 -6.73 -31.33
CA TYR A 570 -6.43 -6.66 -30.68
C TYR A 570 -6.65 -7.83 -29.71
N GLU A 571 -6.16 -9.02 -30.05
CA GLU A 571 -6.28 -10.24 -29.27
C GLU A 571 -5.46 -10.24 -27.97
N SER A 572 -4.55 -9.27 -27.75
CA SER A 572 -3.79 -9.19 -26.49
C SER A 572 -4.59 -8.60 -25.33
N PHE A 573 -5.72 -7.94 -25.61
CA PHE A 573 -6.59 -7.34 -24.59
C PHE A 573 -7.66 -8.36 -24.16
N ILE A 574 -7.25 -9.30 -23.31
CA ILE A 574 -8.09 -10.45 -22.92
C ILE A 574 -9.34 -10.07 -22.10
N ASN A 575 -9.30 -8.94 -21.41
CA ASN A 575 -10.38 -8.43 -20.56
C ASN A 575 -11.28 -7.41 -21.29
N HIS A 576 -10.99 -7.11 -22.55
CA HIS A 576 -11.70 -6.10 -23.32
C HIS A 576 -13.09 -6.57 -23.73
N THR A 577 -14.09 -5.72 -23.48
CA THR A 577 -15.46 -5.91 -23.94
C THR A 577 -15.80 -4.90 -25.04
N GLU A 578 -16.35 -5.39 -26.15
CA GLU A 578 -16.63 -4.55 -27.32
C GLU A 578 -17.82 -3.59 -27.12
N ASN A 579 -17.67 -2.37 -27.67
CA ASN A 579 -18.75 -1.40 -27.84
C ASN A 579 -19.47 -1.00 -26.53
N ILE A 580 -18.74 -0.89 -25.44
CA ILE A 580 -19.24 -0.46 -24.13
C ILE A 580 -18.95 1.03 -23.92
N PRO A 581 -19.93 1.84 -23.44
CA PRO A 581 -19.68 3.24 -23.13
C PRO A 581 -18.73 3.37 -21.93
N LEU A 582 -17.93 4.43 -21.86
CA LEU A 582 -16.94 4.61 -20.80
C LEU A 582 -17.55 4.54 -19.39
N LEU A 583 -18.76 5.07 -19.19
CA LEU A 583 -19.45 4.97 -17.89
C LEU A 583 -19.75 3.55 -17.41
N ASN A 584 -19.68 2.56 -18.31
CA ASN A 584 -19.88 1.15 -18.02
C ASN A 584 -18.59 0.33 -18.24
N ALA A 585 -17.44 1.00 -18.35
CA ALA A 585 -16.15 0.37 -18.61
C ALA A 585 -15.73 -0.54 -17.44
N ASN A 586 -15.11 -1.67 -17.78
CA ASN A 586 -14.35 -2.49 -16.84
C ASN A 586 -12.84 -2.32 -17.11
N PRO A 587 -11.98 -2.47 -16.09
CA PRO A 587 -10.53 -2.47 -16.30
C PRO A 587 -10.10 -3.41 -17.44
N GLY A 588 -9.24 -2.93 -18.33
CA GLY A 588 -8.82 -3.61 -19.55
C GLY A 588 -9.64 -3.28 -20.81
N ASP A 589 -10.75 -2.56 -20.69
CA ASP A 589 -11.50 -2.06 -21.86
C ASP A 589 -10.67 -1.03 -22.65
N VAL A 590 -10.60 -1.21 -23.97
CA VAL A 590 -9.78 -0.39 -24.86
C VAL A 590 -10.63 0.61 -25.63
N TYR A 591 -10.20 1.87 -25.66
CA TYR A 591 -10.88 2.98 -26.31
C TYR A 591 -9.99 3.63 -27.36
N ARG A 592 -10.48 3.67 -28.60
CA ARG A 592 -9.90 4.49 -29.66
C ARG A 592 -10.65 5.81 -29.73
N VAL A 593 -9.98 6.88 -29.31
CA VAL A 593 -10.61 8.20 -29.15
C VAL A 593 -10.05 9.19 -30.15
N TYR A 594 -10.94 9.94 -30.81
CA TYR A 594 -10.55 10.97 -31.78
C TYR A 594 -10.58 12.36 -31.17
N ALA A 595 -9.68 13.24 -31.58
CA ALA A 595 -9.63 14.60 -31.06
C ALA A 595 -10.85 15.39 -31.57
N GLY A 596 -11.59 16.01 -30.65
CA GLY A 596 -12.79 16.76 -30.97
C GLY A 596 -13.52 17.30 -29.74
N SER A 597 -14.65 17.98 -29.99
CA SER A 597 -15.47 18.59 -28.94
C SER A 597 -16.90 18.05 -28.89
N GLY A 598 -17.22 17.04 -29.71
CA GLY A 598 -18.52 16.36 -29.70
C GLY A 598 -18.50 15.05 -28.92
N ALA A 599 -19.66 14.45 -28.71
CA ALA A 599 -19.80 13.19 -28.01
C ALA A 599 -18.87 12.10 -28.58
N GLY A 600 -18.22 11.35 -27.68
CA GLY A 600 -17.30 10.26 -28.00
C GLY A 600 -15.89 10.69 -28.43
N ASN A 601 -15.54 11.97 -28.31
CA ASN A 601 -14.20 12.48 -28.60
C ASN A 601 -13.39 12.74 -27.33
N PHE A 602 -12.09 12.94 -27.50
CA PHE A 602 -11.21 13.49 -26.48
C PHE A 602 -10.78 14.93 -26.83
N GLY A 603 -10.39 15.70 -25.83
CA GLY A 603 -9.85 17.05 -25.99
C GLY A 603 -8.47 17.16 -25.35
N TRP A 604 -7.58 17.93 -25.98
CA TRP A 604 -6.36 18.40 -25.33
C TRP A 604 -6.71 19.59 -24.43
N LEU A 605 -6.06 19.71 -23.28
CA LEU A 605 -6.34 20.72 -22.28
C LEU A 605 -5.19 21.71 -22.09
N VAL A 606 -5.54 22.88 -21.59
CA VAL A 606 -4.62 23.81 -20.94
C VAL A 606 -5.21 24.16 -19.58
N TRP A 607 -4.40 24.08 -18.53
CA TRP A 607 -4.89 24.12 -17.16
C TRP A 607 -5.39 25.48 -16.69
N ASN A 608 -4.91 26.56 -17.32
CA ASN A 608 -5.41 27.90 -17.05
C ASN A 608 -5.46 28.75 -18.32
N GLN A 609 -6.31 29.77 -18.34
CA GLN A 609 -6.46 30.68 -19.48
C GLN A 609 -5.31 31.70 -19.61
N GLY A 610 -4.41 31.73 -18.61
CA GLY A 610 -3.29 32.66 -18.57
C GLY A 610 -2.13 32.22 -19.46
N ILE A 611 -1.86 30.92 -19.51
CA ILE A 611 -0.70 30.34 -20.20
C ILE A 611 -0.90 30.25 -21.73
N LEU A 612 0.16 30.50 -22.48
CA LEU A 612 0.14 30.43 -23.94
C LEU A 612 0.07 28.98 -24.43
N ALA A 613 -1.05 28.58 -25.03
CA ALA A 613 -1.21 27.25 -25.63
C ALA A 613 -0.26 27.02 -26.83
N ASN A 614 0.87 26.36 -26.59
CA ASN A 614 1.85 25.97 -27.59
C ASN A 614 2.42 24.56 -27.30
N SER A 615 3.21 24.00 -28.21
CA SER A 615 3.68 22.61 -28.11
C SER A 615 4.62 22.36 -26.93
N ALA A 616 5.38 23.37 -26.49
CA ALA A 616 6.26 23.25 -25.32
C ALA A 616 5.42 23.19 -24.03
N THR A 617 4.42 24.06 -23.89
CA THR A 617 3.50 24.03 -22.75
C THR A 617 2.77 22.70 -22.66
N LEU A 618 2.23 22.18 -23.77
CA LEU A 618 1.57 20.88 -23.77
C LEU A 618 2.53 19.73 -23.42
N ALA A 619 3.76 19.75 -23.94
CA ALA A 619 4.76 18.73 -23.61
C ALA A 619 5.16 18.77 -22.13
N ASN A 620 5.33 19.97 -21.55
CA ASN A 620 5.58 20.12 -20.12
C ASN A 620 4.42 19.53 -19.30
N SER A 621 3.17 19.82 -19.68
CA SER A 621 2.01 19.28 -18.98
C SER A 621 1.78 17.79 -19.19
N LEU A 622 2.36 17.22 -20.24
CA LEU A 622 2.43 15.77 -20.44
C LEU A 622 3.60 15.12 -19.72
N THR A 623 4.50 15.85 -19.08
CA THR A 623 5.59 15.25 -18.31
C THR A 623 5.01 14.58 -17.07
N TRP A 624 5.45 13.36 -16.77
CA TRP A 624 5.05 12.65 -15.55
C TRP A 624 5.37 13.47 -14.29
N PRO A 625 4.49 13.56 -13.26
CA PRO A 625 3.18 12.90 -13.12
C PRO A 625 1.98 13.68 -13.68
N GLY A 626 2.20 14.67 -14.53
CA GLY A 626 1.24 15.71 -14.86
C GLY A 626 1.47 16.95 -13.98
N ASP A 627 0.94 18.09 -14.38
CA ASP A 627 1.23 19.39 -13.75
C ASP A 627 -0.02 20.18 -13.34
N ALA A 628 -1.19 19.54 -13.30
CA ALA A 628 -2.45 20.20 -12.91
C ALA A 628 -2.39 20.86 -11.52
N THR A 629 -1.48 20.43 -10.64
CA THR A 629 -1.27 20.98 -9.29
C THR A 629 -0.01 21.84 -9.17
N ASP A 630 0.69 22.14 -10.27
CA ASP A 630 1.96 22.87 -10.25
C ASP A 630 1.74 24.39 -10.37
N HIS A 631 1.63 25.05 -9.22
CA HIS A 631 1.48 26.51 -9.15
C HIS A 631 2.81 27.26 -8.99
N THR A 632 3.96 26.63 -9.27
CA THR A 632 5.27 27.27 -9.15
C THR A 632 5.67 28.09 -10.39
N ASP A 633 6.63 29.02 -10.24
CA ASP A 633 7.07 29.89 -11.32
C ASP A 633 8.10 29.19 -12.22
N HIS A 634 7.70 28.92 -13.45
CA HIS A 634 8.55 28.33 -14.49
C HIS A 634 8.96 29.33 -15.59
N GLY A 635 8.61 30.61 -15.43
CA GLY A 635 8.85 31.63 -16.46
C GLY A 635 8.05 31.42 -17.74
N ASP A 636 6.88 30.75 -17.66
CA ASP A 636 6.02 30.51 -18.81
C ASP A 636 5.42 31.80 -19.37
N VAL A 637 5.29 31.86 -20.69
CA VAL A 637 4.73 33.00 -21.42
C VAL A 637 3.21 32.90 -21.55
N GLY A 638 2.54 34.04 -21.56
CA GLY A 638 1.10 34.12 -21.74
C GLY A 638 0.52 35.49 -21.40
N ASN A 639 -0.79 35.55 -21.20
CA ASN A 639 -1.53 36.74 -20.82
C ASN A 639 -2.09 36.56 -19.40
N PRO A 640 -1.61 37.26 -18.37
CA PRO A 640 -2.09 37.05 -17.00
C PRO A 640 -3.50 37.61 -16.74
N ALA A 641 -4.07 38.41 -17.65
CA ALA A 641 -5.37 39.05 -17.44
C ALA A 641 -6.53 38.07 -17.09
N PRO A 642 -6.66 36.89 -17.72
CA PRO A 642 -7.71 35.92 -17.42
C PRO A 642 -7.58 35.25 -16.04
N ILE A 643 -6.39 35.26 -15.44
CA ILE A 643 -6.14 34.67 -14.12
C ILE A 643 -5.99 35.75 -13.03
N THR A 644 -6.48 36.96 -13.28
CA THR A 644 -6.44 38.05 -12.31
C THR A 644 -7.28 37.69 -11.08
N GLY A 645 -6.62 37.26 -10.00
CA GLY A 645 -7.28 36.80 -8.77
C GLY A 645 -6.58 35.62 -8.09
N TRP A 646 -5.74 34.86 -8.81
CA TRP A 646 -5.11 33.64 -8.29
C TRP A 646 -4.06 33.86 -7.19
N GLY A 647 -3.55 35.09 -7.03
CA GLY A 647 -2.69 35.49 -5.92
C GLY A 647 -1.17 35.55 -6.22
N GLY A 648 -0.73 35.10 -7.40
CA GLY A 648 0.68 35.20 -7.82
C GLY A 648 0.97 36.27 -8.87
N ASN A 649 2.26 36.61 -9.04
CA ASN A 649 2.76 37.62 -9.99
C ASN A 649 3.35 37.02 -11.29
N TYR A 650 3.14 35.73 -11.52
CA TYR A 650 3.61 34.96 -12.67
C TYR A 650 2.47 34.10 -13.22
N ILE A 651 2.72 33.36 -14.31
CA ILE A 651 1.76 32.45 -14.94
C ILE A 651 2.14 31.03 -14.51
N PRO A 652 1.31 30.34 -13.70
CA PRO A 652 1.59 28.96 -13.30
C PRO A 652 1.24 27.98 -14.42
N ARG A 653 1.74 26.75 -14.30
CA ARG A 653 1.34 25.63 -15.17
C ARG A 653 0.06 24.95 -14.74
N GLY A 654 -0.19 24.93 -13.44
CA GLY A 654 -1.32 24.27 -12.81
C GLY A 654 -2.68 24.89 -13.10
N TYR A 655 -3.67 24.20 -12.56
CA TYR A 655 -5.08 24.48 -12.74
C TYR A 655 -5.47 25.82 -12.13
N ILE A 656 -6.19 26.62 -12.93
CA ILE A 656 -6.93 27.80 -12.47
C ILE A 656 -8.25 27.79 -13.23
N GLU A 657 -9.35 27.76 -12.48
CA GLU A 657 -10.70 27.76 -13.02
C GLU A 657 -10.96 29.03 -13.87
N PRO A 658 -11.36 28.91 -15.15
CA PRO A 658 -11.67 30.02 -16.05
C PRO A 658 -12.74 30.99 -15.52
N GLY A 659 -13.69 30.49 -14.72
CA GLY A 659 -14.78 31.28 -14.15
C GLY A 659 -14.47 31.91 -12.79
N ASP A 660 -13.55 31.31 -12.05
CA ASP A 660 -13.14 31.73 -10.70
C ASP A 660 -11.64 31.57 -10.53
N PRO A 661 -10.83 32.61 -10.82
CA PRO A 661 -9.39 32.52 -10.69
C PRO A 661 -8.87 32.26 -9.28
N THR A 662 -9.72 32.27 -8.25
CA THR A 662 -9.33 31.88 -6.88
C THR A 662 -9.40 30.38 -6.65
N ASP A 663 -10.09 29.64 -7.53
CA ASP A 663 -10.13 28.19 -7.50
C ASP A 663 -8.95 27.60 -8.28
N GLN A 664 -8.16 26.82 -7.55
CA GLN A 664 -6.91 26.19 -8.00
C GLN A 664 -6.98 24.66 -7.90
N ALA A 665 -8.09 24.13 -7.40
CA ALA A 665 -8.28 22.71 -7.16
C ALA A 665 -9.24 22.17 -8.19
N LEU A 666 -8.78 21.19 -8.98
CA LEU A 666 -9.57 20.62 -10.06
C LEU A 666 -10.61 19.62 -9.52
N HIS A 667 -11.88 20.03 -9.51
CA HIS A 667 -13.02 19.27 -9.03
C HIS A 667 -13.98 18.85 -10.16
N ILE A 668 -15.02 18.11 -9.78
CA ILE A 668 -16.20 17.88 -10.62
C ILE A 668 -16.97 19.21 -10.73
N ASP A 669 -17.63 19.44 -11.87
CA ASP A 669 -18.34 20.68 -12.26
C ASP A 669 -17.47 21.86 -12.67
N ASP A 670 -16.16 21.78 -12.44
CA ASP A 670 -15.17 22.73 -12.90
C ASP A 670 -15.04 22.77 -14.42
N TRP A 671 -14.66 23.93 -14.96
CA TRP A 671 -14.42 24.10 -16.39
C TRP A 671 -12.94 24.11 -16.70
N VAL A 672 -12.50 23.22 -17.59
CA VAL A 672 -11.11 23.23 -18.07
C VAL A 672 -11.04 23.76 -19.50
N THR A 673 -10.01 24.55 -19.80
CA THR A 673 -9.85 25.19 -21.10
C THR A 673 -9.32 24.21 -22.14
N ALA A 674 -9.88 24.26 -23.34
CA ALA A 674 -9.41 23.49 -24.49
C ALA A 674 -8.09 24.05 -25.03
N TYR A 675 -7.16 23.15 -25.32
CA TYR A 675 -5.90 23.48 -25.97
C TYR A 675 -6.09 23.68 -27.48
N THR A 676 -5.49 24.74 -28.03
CA THR A 676 -5.60 25.10 -29.47
C THR A 676 -4.26 25.17 -30.20
N GLY A 677 -3.17 24.82 -29.53
CA GLY A 677 -1.83 24.83 -30.12
C GLY A 677 -1.56 23.63 -31.05
N LEU A 678 -0.33 23.56 -31.56
CA LEU A 678 0.13 22.44 -32.38
C LEU A 678 0.46 21.22 -31.52
N VAL A 679 -0.28 20.13 -31.71
CA VAL A 679 -0.09 18.87 -30.96
C VAL A 679 0.91 17.91 -31.61
N ASN A 680 0.92 17.82 -32.95
CA ASN A 680 1.78 16.88 -33.68
C ASN A 680 3.21 17.41 -33.84
N THR A 681 3.97 17.41 -32.74
CA THR A 681 5.36 17.88 -32.67
C THR A 681 6.25 16.82 -32.03
N ILE A 682 7.56 16.90 -32.24
CA ILE A 682 8.50 15.92 -31.66
C ILE A 682 8.44 15.91 -30.13
N THR A 683 8.40 17.08 -29.49
CA THR A 683 8.39 17.19 -28.02
C THR A 683 7.14 16.59 -27.38
N VAL A 684 5.97 16.71 -28.02
CA VAL A 684 4.74 16.08 -27.54
C VAL A 684 4.80 14.56 -27.75
N ARG A 685 5.28 14.12 -28.92
CA ARG A 685 5.44 12.69 -29.22
C ARG A 685 6.44 12.01 -28.27
N ASP A 686 7.53 12.68 -27.91
CA ASP A 686 8.52 12.12 -26.98
C ASP A 686 7.88 11.83 -25.60
N GLN A 687 6.99 12.71 -25.12
CA GLN A 687 6.26 12.48 -23.86
C GLN A 687 5.23 11.36 -23.98
N LEU A 688 4.47 11.31 -25.08
CA LEU A 688 3.50 10.22 -25.31
C LEU A 688 4.21 8.86 -25.46
N ASN A 689 5.35 8.83 -26.16
CA ASN A 689 6.17 7.62 -26.29
C ASN A 689 6.67 7.16 -24.92
N ALA A 690 7.19 8.07 -24.10
CA ALA A 690 7.64 7.75 -22.74
C ALA A 690 6.53 7.14 -21.88
N HIS A 691 5.28 7.62 -22.00
CA HIS A 691 4.15 7.01 -21.28
C HIS A 691 3.80 5.62 -21.77
N ILE A 692 3.87 5.38 -23.07
CA ILE A 692 3.65 4.06 -23.68
C ILE A 692 4.76 3.08 -23.25
N ASP A 693 6.03 3.50 -23.35
CA ASP A 693 7.20 2.65 -23.08
C ASP A 693 7.31 2.27 -21.61
N LEU A 694 6.93 3.18 -20.72
CA LEU A 694 6.98 2.97 -19.27
C LEU A 694 5.65 2.42 -18.72
N GLY A 695 4.64 2.19 -19.57
CA GLY A 695 3.35 1.65 -19.16
C GLY A 695 2.60 2.49 -18.12
N ARG A 696 2.82 3.82 -18.11
CA ARG A 696 2.33 4.73 -17.06
C ARG A 696 0.81 4.87 -17.05
N THR A 697 0.24 4.94 -15.85
CA THR A 697 -1.17 5.24 -15.62
C THR A 697 -1.41 6.74 -15.61
N LEU A 698 -2.29 7.23 -16.49
CA LEU A 698 -2.59 8.65 -16.64
C LEU A 698 -3.96 8.97 -16.04
N ARG A 699 -4.01 9.89 -15.07
CA ARG A 699 -5.27 10.45 -14.56
C ARG A 699 -5.84 11.47 -15.54
N LEU A 700 -6.99 11.15 -16.13
CA LEU A 700 -7.64 11.96 -17.17
C LEU A 700 -8.99 12.49 -16.68
N PRO A 701 -9.29 13.79 -16.83
CA PRO A 701 -10.62 14.31 -16.55
C PRO A 701 -11.65 13.83 -17.57
N ILE A 702 -12.81 13.40 -17.11
CA ILE A 702 -13.98 13.05 -17.93
C ILE A 702 -14.88 14.28 -18.09
N TRP A 703 -15.49 14.45 -19.26
CA TRP A 703 -16.44 15.53 -19.51
C TRP A 703 -17.74 15.03 -20.16
N SER A 704 -18.82 15.75 -19.87
CA SER A 704 -20.16 15.54 -20.44
C SER A 704 -20.65 16.74 -21.23
N ILE A 705 -20.21 17.94 -20.84
CA ILE A 705 -20.63 19.21 -21.42
C ILE A 705 -19.41 19.97 -21.94
N SER A 706 -19.51 20.48 -23.16
CA SER A 706 -18.54 21.41 -23.73
C SER A 706 -19.22 22.71 -24.16
N GLN A 707 -18.49 23.82 -24.04
CA GLN A 707 -18.96 25.13 -24.50
C GLN A 707 -17.91 25.80 -25.38
N GLY A 708 -18.36 26.67 -26.28
CA GLY A 708 -17.48 27.48 -27.09
C GLY A 708 -16.78 26.68 -28.20
N SER A 709 -15.80 27.31 -28.83
CA SER A 709 -14.98 26.68 -29.86
C SER A 709 -13.62 27.38 -29.95
N GLY A 710 -12.62 26.68 -30.49
CA GLY A 710 -11.26 27.21 -30.60
C GLY A 710 -10.73 27.65 -29.23
N SER A 711 -10.17 28.86 -29.17
CA SER A 711 -9.51 29.38 -27.94
C SER A 711 -10.47 29.67 -26.80
N ASN A 712 -11.78 29.59 -27.04
CA ASN A 712 -12.84 29.75 -26.05
C ASN A 712 -13.51 28.40 -25.71
N GLY A 713 -12.95 27.28 -26.18
CA GLY A 713 -13.44 25.96 -25.86
C GLY A 713 -13.25 25.67 -24.38
N LEU A 714 -14.31 25.23 -23.71
CA LEU A 714 -14.27 24.76 -22.31
C LEU A 714 -14.95 23.40 -22.21
N TYR A 715 -14.49 22.59 -21.27
CA TYR A 715 -15.07 21.30 -20.95
C TYR A 715 -15.43 21.28 -19.46
N GLN A 716 -16.68 21.00 -19.13
CA GLN A 716 -17.10 20.83 -17.74
C GLN A 716 -16.76 19.41 -17.28
N LYS A 717 -16.13 19.26 -16.11
CA LYS A 717 -15.69 17.95 -15.61
C LYS A 717 -16.88 17.19 -15.01
N SER A 718 -17.10 15.96 -15.45
CA SER A 718 -18.10 15.05 -14.85
C SER A 718 -17.48 13.96 -13.99
N GLY A 719 -16.17 13.74 -14.06
CA GLY A 719 -15.46 12.74 -13.27
C GLY A 719 -13.99 12.63 -13.68
N PHE A 720 -13.32 11.61 -13.16
CA PHE A 720 -11.92 11.29 -13.47
C PHE A 720 -11.77 9.79 -13.62
N ALA A 721 -10.87 9.38 -14.50
CA ALA A 721 -10.50 7.98 -14.67
C ALA A 721 -9.03 7.85 -14.99
N THR A 722 -8.47 6.70 -14.66
CA THR A 722 -7.11 6.31 -14.95
C THR A 722 -7.06 5.48 -16.23
N PHE A 723 -6.07 5.79 -17.08
CA PHE A 723 -5.87 5.10 -18.35
C PHE A 723 -4.40 4.84 -18.62
N ARG A 724 -4.07 3.71 -19.23
CA ARG A 724 -2.78 3.52 -19.88
C ARG A 724 -2.88 4.02 -21.32
N LEU A 725 -1.90 4.81 -21.76
CA LEU A 725 -1.75 5.13 -23.19
C LEU A 725 -1.10 3.93 -23.89
N VAL A 726 -1.82 3.33 -24.83
CA VAL A 726 -1.38 2.12 -25.55
C VAL A 726 -0.72 2.48 -26.87
N GLY A 727 -1.21 3.53 -27.54
CA GLY A 727 -0.70 3.96 -28.83
C GLY A 727 -1.41 5.20 -29.33
N TYR A 728 -0.92 5.78 -30.42
CA TYR A 728 -1.55 6.96 -31.01
C TYR A 728 -1.24 7.13 -32.50
N ASN A 729 -2.03 7.99 -33.15
CA ASN A 729 -1.66 8.66 -34.40
C ASN A 729 -2.09 10.12 -34.35
N LEU A 730 -1.12 11.03 -34.14
CA LEU A 730 -1.40 12.47 -34.07
C LEU A 730 -1.60 13.11 -35.45
N SER A 731 -1.29 12.41 -36.55
CA SER A 731 -1.54 12.91 -37.91
C SER A 731 -3.00 12.73 -38.32
N THR A 732 -3.62 11.65 -37.84
CA THR A 732 -5.07 11.38 -37.98
C THR A 732 -5.85 11.66 -36.68
N SER A 733 -5.19 12.27 -35.69
CA SER A 733 -5.77 12.76 -34.44
C SER A 733 -6.50 11.73 -33.57
N TRP A 734 -5.91 10.57 -33.32
CA TRP A 734 -6.47 9.61 -32.35
C TRP A 734 -5.46 9.11 -31.31
N LEU A 735 -5.97 8.75 -30.13
CA LEU A 735 -5.27 8.01 -29.06
C LEU A 735 -5.95 6.65 -28.86
N LEU A 736 -5.17 5.65 -28.48
CA LEU A 736 -5.65 4.34 -28.03
C LEU A 736 -5.33 4.22 -26.54
N LEU A 737 -6.37 4.05 -25.74
CA LEU A 737 -6.30 4.09 -24.29
C LEU A 737 -6.88 2.80 -23.74
N GLU A 738 -6.21 2.21 -22.75
CA GLU A 738 -6.73 1.11 -21.96
C GLU A 738 -7.25 1.69 -20.63
N PHE A 739 -8.51 1.42 -20.32
CA PHE A 739 -9.15 1.89 -19.09
C PHE A 739 -8.66 1.07 -17.90
N MET A 740 -8.22 1.75 -16.85
CA MET A 740 -7.75 1.10 -15.61
C MET A 740 -8.77 1.20 -14.47
N GLY A 741 -9.55 2.28 -14.44
CA GLY A 741 -10.57 2.48 -13.41
C GLY A 741 -11.05 3.91 -13.32
N PHE A 742 -12.16 4.12 -12.61
CA PHE A 742 -12.56 5.47 -12.19
C PHE A 742 -11.71 5.90 -11.00
N ASP A 743 -11.42 7.19 -10.92
CA ASP A 743 -10.59 7.75 -9.86
C ASP A 743 -11.37 8.76 -9.01
N THR A 744 -11.46 8.47 -7.71
CA THR A 744 -12.10 9.30 -6.69
C THR A 744 -11.12 9.73 -5.58
N SER A 745 -9.83 9.45 -5.73
CA SER A 745 -8.81 9.57 -4.68
C SER A 745 -8.53 11.00 -4.18
N CYS A 746 -9.00 12.02 -4.91
CA CYS A 746 -8.64 13.43 -4.70
C CYS A 746 -9.69 14.30 -4.00
N GLY A 747 -10.52 13.71 -3.14
CA GLY A 747 -11.49 14.48 -2.34
C GLY A 747 -12.61 15.13 -3.16
N GLN A 748 -12.84 14.65 -4.37
CA GLN A 748 -13.88 15.12 -5.26
C GLN A 748 -15.22 14.61 -4.74
N LEU A 749 -15.98 15.50 -4.09
CA LEU A 749 -17.27 15.16 -3.50
C LEU A 749 -18.22 14.67 -4.60
N SER A 750 -18.64 13.41 -4.50
CA SER A 750 -19.74 12.90 -5.32
C SER A 750 -20.95 13.81 -5.16
N ALA A 751 -21.55 14.24 -6.27
CA ALA A 751 -22.76 15.03 -6.18
C ALA A 751 -23.92 14.16 -5.67
N SER A 752 -24.59 14.65 -4.63
CA SER A 752 -25.82 14.04 -4.13
C SER A 752 -26.86 13.94 -5.26
N LEU A 753 -27.61 12.84 -5.27
CA LEU A 753 -28.77 12.67 -6.15
C LEU A 753 -29.72 13.88 -6.00
N THR A 754 -29.95 14.60 -7.10
CA THR A 754 -30.84 15.78 -7.09
C THR A 754 -32.21 15.50 -7.68
N ALA A 755 -32.29 14.64 -8.69
CA ALA A 755 -33.56 14.29 -9.35
C ALA A 755 -33.46 12.98 -10.14
N VAL A 756 -34.64 12.42 -10.45
CA VAL A 756 -34.83 11.42 -11.53
C VAL A 756 -35.85 12.01 -12.48
N SER A 757 -35.55 12.01 -13.78
CA SER A 757 -36.43 12.52 -14.83
C SER A 757 -36.94 11.37 -15.71
N LEU A 758 -38.15 11.53 -16.25
CA LEU A 758 -38.79 10.52 -17.12
C LEU A 758 -39.06 11.10 -18.51
N THR A 759 -38.54 10.44 -19.54
CA THR A 759 -38.75 10.79 -20.94
C THR A 759 -39.56 9.70 -21.65
N ALA A 760 -40.70 10.06 -22.24
CA ALA A 760 -41.57 9.12 -22.95
C ALA A 760 -42.59 9.80 -23.90
N PRO A 761 -43.20 9.05 -24.84
CA PRO A 761 -44.35 9.51 -25.62
C PRO A 761 -45.56 9.81 -24.73
N THR A 762 -46.27 10.92 -25.01
CA THR A 762 -47.46 11.34 -24.24
C THR A 762 -48.79 10.83 -24.81
N LEU A 763 -48.77 10.17 -25.98
CA LEU A 763 -49.91 9.55 -26.65
C LEU A 763 -49.48 8.22 -27.26
N GLY A 764 -50.38 7.23 -27.24
CA GLY A 764 -50.14 5.91 -27.81
C GLY A 764 -51.44 5.14 -28.08
N GLU A 765 -51.33 4.07 -28.86
CA GLU A 765 -52.42 3.16 -29.20
C GLU A 765 -52.40 1.92 -28.27
N PRO A 766 -53.55 1.34 -27.91
CA PRO A 766 -53.59 0.09 -27.16
C PRO A 766 -52.81 -1.04 -27.85
N ASN A 767 -52.23 -1.94 -27.06
CA ASN A 767 -51.42 -3.09 -27.49
C ASN A 767 -50.16 -2.71 -28.31
N THR A 768 -49.71 -1.46 -28.22
CA THR A 768 -48.44 -1.00 -28.78
C THR A 768 -47.44 -0.75 -27.66
N SER A 769 -46.20 -1.21 -27.84
CA SER A 769 -45.11 -1.04 -26.89
C SER A 769 -44.38 0.29 -27.12
N TYR A 770 -44.16 1.05 -26.06
CA TYR A 770 -43.46 2.33 -26.11
C TYR A 770 -42.29 2.35 -25.12
N PRO A 771 -41.12 2.90 -25.50
CA PRO A 771 -40.00 3.06 -24.59
C PRO A 771 -40.22 4.25 -23.66
N PHE A 772 -39.89 4.06 -22.40
CA PHE A 772 -39.79 5.09 -21.38
C PHE A 772 -38.36 5.04 -20.83
N THR A 773 -37.74 6.19 -20.61
CA THR A 773 -36.39 6.29 -20.05
C THR A 773 -36.43 7.11 -18.77
N ALA A 774 -35.87 6.55 -17.70
CA ALA A 774 -35.60 7.24 -16.45
C ALA A 774 -34.13 7.63 -16.40
N ASP A 775 -33.82 8.92 -16.22
CA ASP A 775 -32.45 9.45 -16.16
C ASP A 775 -32.22 10.16 -14.82
N VAL A 776 -31.16 9.74 -14.13
CA VAL A 776 -30.71 10.31 -12.86
C VAL A 776 -29.92 11.59 -13.09
N SER A 777 -30.17 12.62 -12.27
CA SER A 777 -29.45 13.88 -12.25
C SER A 777 -28.81 14.15 -10.88
N PRO A 778 -27.55 14.58 -10.82
CA PRO A 778 -26.62 14.66 -11.95
C PRO A 778 -26.24 13.26 -12.47
N SER A 779 -25.82 13.15 -13.74
CA SER A 779 -25.40 11.88 -14.35
C SER A 779 -24.15 11.26 -13.70
N PHE A 780 -23.48 12.02 -12.84
CA PHE A 780 -22.31 11.63 -12.07
C PHE A 780 -22.62 11.46 -10.56
N ALA A 781 -23.88 11.26 -10.20
CA ALA A 781 -24.25 10.90 -8.83
C ALA A 781 -23.63 9.54 -8.44
N SER A 782 -23.19 9.41 -7.18
CA SER A 782 -22.51 8.21 -6.68
C SER A 782 -23.39 6.96 -6.83
N THR A 783 -22.90 5.97 -7.56
CA THR A 783 -23.49 4.62 -7.63
C THR A 783 -23.02 3.76 -6.45
N PRO A 784 -23.83 2.79 -5.97
CA PRO A 784 -25.09 2.36 -6.55
C PRO A 784 -26.26 3.31 -6.22
N ILE A 785 -27.00 3.71 -7.26
CA ILE A 785 -28.26 4.46 -7.11
C ILE A 785 -29.39 3.46 -7.23
N THR A 786 -30.34 3.52 -6.29
CA THR A 786 -31.59 2.77 -6.41
C THR A 786 -32.73 3.75 -6.66
N TYR A 787 -33.43 3.58 -7.77
CA TYR A 787 -34.68 4.29 -8.03
C TYR A 787 -35.75 3.33 -8.50
N THR A 788 -36.99 3.64 -8.10
CA THR A 788 -38.16 2.86 -8.46
C THR A 788 -39.12 3.75 -9.22
N TRP A 789 -39.79 3.17 -10.21
CA TRP A 789 -40.84 3.84 -10.94
C TRP A 789 -42.02 2.90 -11.18
N GLN A 790 -43.21 3.47 -11.15
CA GLN A 790 -44.49 2.76 -11.20
C GLN A 790 -45.30 3.23 -12.39
N SER A 791 -45.96 2.29 -13.07
CA SER A 791 -46.88 2.61 -14.15
C SER A 791 -48.24 1.97 -13.96
N THR A 792 -49.28 2.60 -14.48
CA THR A 792 -50.67 2.16 -14.31
C THR A 792 -50.88 0.75 -14.87
N GLY A 793 -51.11 -0.26 -14.04
CA GLY A 793 -51.39 -1.63 -14.50
C GLY A 793 -50.16 -2.48 -14.81
N HIS A 794 -48.96 -2.06 -14.38
CA HIS A 794 -47.76 -2.88 -14.35
C HIS A 794 -47.17 -2.92 -12.94
N ASP A 795 -46.26 -3.86 -12.69
CA ASP A 795 -45.52 -3.97 -11.43
C ASP A 795 -44.53 -2.81 -11.26
N THR A 796 -44.09 -2.57 -10.01
CA THR A 796 -43.04 -1.57 -9.72
C THR A 796 -41.72 -2.04 -10.33
N ILE A 797 -41.06 -1.16 -11.07
CA ILE A 797 -39.75 -1.42 -11.64
C ILE A 797 -38.70 -0.82 -10.69
N THR A 798 -37.80 -1.66 -10.20
CA THR A 798 -36.64 -1.23 -9.39
C THR A 798 -35.40 -1.30 -10.26
N ASN A 799 -34.66 -0.19 -10.35
CA ASN A 799 -33.34 -0.16 -10.96
C ASN A 799 -32.29 0.10 -9.87
N THR A 800 -31.18 -0.64 -9.93
CA THR A 800 -30.08 -0.56 -8.97
C THR A 800 -28.77 -0.50 -9.75
N GLY A 801 -27.90 0.46 -9.42
CA GLY A 801 -26.54 0.53 -9.94
C GLY A 801 -26.36 1.33 -11.23
N GLY A 802 -27.43 1.74 -11.90
CA GLY A 802 -27.38 2.58 -13.10
C GLY A 802 -27.82 4.02 -12.86
N ILE A 803 -27.37 4.94 -13.71
CA ILE A 803 -27.83 6.33 -13.78
C ILE A 803 -28.94 6.54 -14.83
N SER A 804 -29.24 5.52 -15.64
CA SER A 804 -30.31 5.53 -16.64
C SER A 804 -30.93 4.15 -16.80
N ASN A 805 -32.23 4.11 -17.08
CA ASN A 805 -32.97 2.87 -17.33
C ASN A 805 -34.07 3.08 -18.36
N THR A 806 -34.03 2.31 -19.45
CA THR A 806 -35.10 2.27 -20.45
C THR A 806 -35.93 1.01 -20.30
N VAL A 807 -37.25 1.17 -20.15
CA VAL A 807 -38.22 0.07 -20.11
C VAL A 807 -39.31 0.28 -21.16
N SER A 808 -39.72 -0.81 -21.80
CA SER A 808 -40.82 -0.82 -22.76
C SER A 808 -42.13 -1.24 -22.09
N LEU A 809 -43.15 -0.38 -22.16
CA LEU A 809 -44.47 -0.60 -21.56
C LEU A 809 -45.56 -0.62 -22.63
N SER A 810 -46.60 -1.43 -22.42
CA SER A 810 -47.80 -1.48 -23.27
C SER A 810 -49.07 -1.62 -22.44
N TRP A 811 -50.21 -1.17 -22.97
CA TRP A 811 -51.51 -1.25 -22.29
C TRP A 811 -52.57 -1.82 -23.21
N ASP A 812 -53.39 -2.73 -22.70
CA ASP A 812 -54.52 -3.34 -23.42
C ASP A 812 -55.78 -2.47 -23.45
N SER A 813 -55.83 -1.43 -22.60
CA SER A 813 -57.02 -0.64 -22.32
C SER A 813 -56.79 0.85 -22.58
N LEU A 814 -57.80 1.48 -23.20
CA LEU A 814 -57.87 2.93 -23.44
C LEU A 814 -57.94 3.71 -22.11
N GLY A 815 -57.49 4.97 -22.12
CA GLY A 815 -57.57 5.91 -20.99
C GLY A 815 -56.22 6.44 -20.54
N SER A 816 -56.23 7.40 -19.62
CA SER A 816 -55.00 8.00 -19.07
C SER A 816 -54.20 6.98 -18.26
N LYS A 817 -52.89 6.89 -18.55
CA LYS A 817 -51.92 6.07 -17.81
C LYS A 817 -50.91 6.99 -17.15
N SER A 818 -50.65 6.77 -15.87
CA SER A 818 -49.62 7.47 -15.11
C SER A 818 -48.36 6.61 -15.07
N VAL A 819 -47.20 7.26 -15.24
CA VAL A 819 -45.86 6.71 -14.98
C VAL A 819 -45.18 7.70 -14.05
N VAL A 820 -44.72 7.23 -12.89
CA VAL A 820 -44.14 8.06 -11.82
C VAL A 820 -42.89 7.45 -11.25
#